data_AF-A0A1J5DAU7-F1
#
_entry.id   AF-A0A1J5DAU7-F1
#
_cell.length_a   1.000
_cell.length_b   1.000
_cell.length_c   1.000
_cell.angle_alpha   90.00
_cell.angle_beta   90.00
_cell.angle_gamma   90.00
#
_symmetry.space_group_name_H-M   'P 1'
#
loop_
_entity.id
_entity.type
_entity.pdbx_description
1 polymer ?
#
loop_
_entity_poly.entity_id
_entity_poly.type
_entity_poly.pdbx_seq_one_letter_code
_entity_poly.pdbx_strand_id
1 'polypeptide(L)'
;MRYLNVLVLVSALVSGLTACTEMDSSDPEESGASLGTGEYSLLNVPAQYPTIQAAVNAASAGEIIQVAAGSYSESLTVSVNNLTIRGAGAGKTVLFGSISAVAVNGLQLESLTLDDSLANTTELGIYAEDTGITVLKSEVKGFQHGIALLQTGTVSGVGESLVDSVKVSGARRYGIYVDGVAGLVVENTIVTYASEAGIAVTNTQRAPSNLHFVNDLLFANGYGITGGAGLNIATPGTFEIVNSIVVSNNVGISCTAVCSAGYSDVWGNLTNFAGAATQATTGKKLDPRFKSAAEGDFSLLFDSPCVNGGLDSAAPNHDAVGTTRPLGAHADMGPYEFLSTPTSMTIAINEIMSNPVDEGRDEFIELYNFGATGIDVAGFIVDDGDERDTLVGRSGGATLIPAGGYAVIVDPDYAGFYGIPTSAVLLTVASSTTLGSGLSNADPVRLFMGDGVTPVDSFSFPFNAGNGISVEKDDIAGGDTGANWVASPCGSTPGAENCASLPPNVSTQVLIAINEVMANPLDEAKGEFIELYNFGATAIDLGGMLINDGDATDALAGWQGGGTLLQPGQFAVVLDPEYVAGAYTIPNGTLLLTVASTTTVGSGLATNDPISLHGTNGVVIDTYTHTFDAGNGFSVEKVNANIGDIASNFSKSTCASGSSPGAVNCITNDGVNPVAGATIAITEVMANPINEDAGEFIELMNYGNDPVDLAGFRIWDGDVEESLQAFNTGGNTVLASGAFAVILDAEYTGQYNVPAGTVLLTTPDTSIGSGLSTDDPMRLRAKTGAKAIDTYLFPFNPGNGVSSEKIDLVVGDVPANWIASSCNQSAGLKNCSDGGAGGGNAPISATQITLSEVMANPLDESQGEYIELFNAGPVGVNVAGWWIGDGDSLDQISAWSTGGTVLMPGDFGVIFDPDYANNYTVVAGTIRLKVGNTSIGNGLSTDDPITLYEADATTVVDSFSFPYNPGNGYSVEKVTLTSGDTQANWVTSTCKASAGDRNDGASPGGRNCADPYGGLSGTNALGQQCPFGAADCISGLCAIELTTNSTFCTADCSQVACTTGFTCTDITDVNYPQVCVPVGGGAVPTVTINEVLFDSVGTDTEVFIELKGTPNAILDGLSLVGINGSNGTAYVTLPLTGQIAADGYFVIAAVGATGAIAAAADLLDDKVNLQNGPDSIQLRWGTDLVDAVGYGDFSAAVFGGEGTPAPATAPGESLARTPNGADTGDNNADFAIAATPTPGAAN
;
A
#
# COMPACT_ATOMS: atom_id res chain seq x y z
N MET A 1 6.30 -15.33 36.64
CA MET A 1 6.37 -14.53 37.89
C MET A 1 7.78 -14.61 38.46
N ARG A 2 8.41 -13.44 38.68
CA ARG A 2 9.85 -13.16 38.94
C ARG A 2 10.70 -12.90 37.69
N TYR A 3 10.59 -11.69 37.14
CA TYR A 3 11.71 -10.91 36.60
C TYR A 3 11.31 -9.43 36.76
N LEU A 4 11.62 -8.88 37.94
CA LEU A 4 11.57 -7.45 38.22
C LEU A 4 12.75 -7.21 39.17
N ASN A 5 13.84 -6.66 38.63
CA ASN A 5 14.89 -5.88 39.30
C ASN A 5 16.20 -5.97 38.51
N VAL A 6 16.37 -5.14 37.48
CA VAL A 6 17.55 -4.27 37.26
C VAL A 6 17.12 -3.15 36.31
N LEU A 7 16.64 -2.03 36.86
CA LEU A 7 16.43 -0.78 36.12
C LEU A 7 16.85 0.39 37.01
N VAL A 8 18.15 0.69 37.08
CA VAL A 8 18.70 2.01 37.44
C VAL A 8 20.12 2.10 36.87
N LEU A 9 20.30 2.81 35.75
CA LEU A 9 21.40 3.75 35.44
C LEU A 9 21.33 4.10 33.94
N VAL A 10 20.47 5.07 33.61
CA VAL A 10 20.60 5.89 32.41
C VAL A 10 20.78 7.33 32.89
N SER A 11 21.46 8.16 32.08
CA SER A 11 21.63 9.62 32.16
C SER A 11 22.94 10.16 32.76
N ALA A 12 24.04 10.02 32.01
CA ALA A 12 25.01 11.09 31.77
C ALA A 12 26.05 10.64 30.73
N LEU A 13 25.91 11.08 29.47
CA LEU A 13 26.97 11.35 28.45
C LEU A 13 26.38 11.26 27.04
N VAL A 14 25.60 12.28 26.66
CA VAL A 14 25.50 12.72 25.27
C VAL A 14 25.81 14.20 25.27
N SER A 15 27.05 14.57 24.96
CA SER A 15 27.41 15.89 24.44
C SER A 15 28.84 15.84 23.92
N GLY A 16 28.98 15.99 22.59
CA GLY A 16 30.23 16.30 21.91
C GLY A 16 30.96 15.07 21.38
N LEU A 17 30.93 14.87 20.06
CA LEU A 17 32.14 14.99 19.22
C LEU A 17 31.76 14.78 17.74
N THR A 18 31.84 15.85 16.96
CA THR A 18 32.21 15.78 15.54
C THR A 18 33.54 16.49 15.36
N ALA A 19 34.42 15.82 14.62
CA ALA A 19 35.62 16.30 13.94
C ALA A 19 36.79 16.86 14.77
N CYS A 20 37.87 16.07 14.73
CA CYS A 20 39.24 16.52 14.94
C CYS A 20 39.65 17.50 13.84
N THR A 21 40.15 18.69 14.21
CA THR A 21 41.35 19.29 13.59
C THR A 21 41.95 20.35 14.51
N GLU A 22 43.25 20.18 14.73
CA GLU A 22 44.28 21.15 15.12
C GLU A 22 44.55 21.52 16.60
N MET A 23 45.87 21.53 16.84
CA MET A 23 46.61 21.81 18.06
C MET A 23 46.47 23.29 18.48
N ASP A 24 46.38 23.57 19.78
CA ASP A 24 47.43 24.33 20.47
C ASP A 24 47.28 24.25 22.00
N SER A 25 48.45 24.23 22.63
CA SER A 25 48.79 24.22 24.04
C SER A 25 48.55 25.57 24.75
N SER A 26 48.06 25.55 26.00
CA SER A 26 48.73 26.15 27.18
C SER A 26 47.82 26.35 28.41
N ASP A 27 48.35 25.91 29.56
CA ASP A 27 48.19 26.41 30.95
C ASP A 27 47.15 25.83 31.95
N PRO A 28 47.50 25.79 33.27
CA PRO A 28 47.27 24.63 34.14
C PRO A 28 46.63 24.98 35.52
N GLU A 29 46.54 23.96 36.37
CA GLU A 29 46.33 23.96 37.83
C GLU A 29 44.92 24.26 38.39
N GLU A 30 44.25 23.21 38.90
CA GLU A 30 44.11 23.06 40.35
C GLU A 30 43.88 21.60 40.77
N SER A 31 44.55 21.20 41.85
CA SER A 31 44.74 19.84 42.33
C SER A 31 43.72 19.42 43.40
N GLY A 32 43.34 18.13 43.41
CA GLY A 32 43.38 17.34 44.64
C GLY A 32 42.13 16.54 45.01
N ALA A 33 42.10 15.25 44.62
CA ALA A 33 41.93 14.10 45.53
C ALA A 33 41.92 12.79 44.72
N SER A 34 42.94 11.96 44.91
CA SER A 34 43.06 10.65 44.26
C SER A 34 42.04 9.65 44.82
N LEU A 35 41.23 9.08 43.93
CA LEU A 35 40.73 7.71 44.06
C LEU A 35 41.27 6.96 42.84
N GLY A 36 42.09 5.95 43.10
CA GLY A 36 42.87 5.25 42.06
C GLY A 36 41.96 4.61 41.01
N THR A 37 42.00 5.17 39.81
CA THR A 37 41.60 4.49 38.58
C THR A 37 42.75 3.57 38.19
N GLY A 38 42.65 2.28 38.54
CA GLY A 38 43.42 1.28 37.80
C GLY A 38 42.90 1.29 36.38
N GLU A 39 43.59 1.98 35.46
CA GLU A 39 43.39 1.78 34.04
C GLU A 39 43.70 0.31 33.76
N TYR A 40 42.67 -0.50 33.48
CA TYR A 40 42.87 -1.86 33.00
C TYR A 40 43.64 -1.78 31.68
N SER A 41 44.83 -2.39 31.64
CA SER A 41 45.75 -2.21 30.53
C SER A 41 45.47 -3.22 29.39
N LEU A 42 45.65 -2.76 28.15
CA LEU A 42 45.54 -3.58 26.94
C LEU A 42 46.88 -4.28 26.68
N LEU A 43 46.88 -5.62 26.63
CA LEU A 43 48.07 -6.44 26.38
C LEU A 43 48.08 -6.90 24.92
N ASN A 44 49.04 -6.41 24.13
CA ASN A 44 49.09 -6.66 22.68
C ASN A 44 50.04 -7.80 22.33
N VAL A 45 49.55 -8.76 21.56
CA VAL A 45 50.31 -9.89 21.01
C VAL A 45 50.36 -9.77 19.49
N PRO A 46 51.53 -9.84 18.83
CA PRO A 46 52.85 -10.08 19.38
C PRO A 46 53.62 -8.81 19.82
N ALA A 47 53.01 -7.62 19.71
CA ALA A 47 53.72 -6.34 19.80
C ALA A 47 54.41 -6.10 21.16
N GLN A 48 53.78 -6.51 22.26
CA GLN A 48 54.31 -6.39 23.62
C GLN A 48 54.77 -7.74 24.18
N TYR A 49 54.05 -8.83 23.84
CA TYR A 49 54.36 -10.18 24.29
C TYR A 49 54.56 -11.09 23.08
N PRO A 50 55.64 -11.89 23.02
CA PRO A 50 55.95 -12.69 21.83
C PRO A 50 55.00 -13.86 21.57
N THR A 51 54.21 -14.26 22.56
CA THR A 51 53.27 -15.40 22.54
C THR A 51 52.03 -15.05 23.36
N ILE A 52 50.90 -15.67 23.07
CA ILE A 52 49.64 -15.47 23.80
C ILE A 52 49.80 -15.93 25.26
N GLN A 53 50.45 -17.08 25.51
CA GLN A 53 50.66 -17.57 26.88
C GLN A 53 51.53 -16.62 27.71
N ALA A 54 52.49 -15.93 27.10
CA ALA A 54 53.30 -14.92 27.80
C ALA A 54 52.45 -13.72 28.24
N ALA A 55 51.47 -13.31 27.42
CA ALA A 55 50.50 -12.28 27.81
C ALA A 55 49.57 -12.80 28.91
N VAL A 56 49.06 -14.03 28.81
CA VAL A 56 48.22 -14.67 29.85
C VAL A 56 48.96 -14.73 31.20
N ASN A 57 50.24 -15.09 31.20
CA ASN A 57 51.06 -15.14 32.42
C ASN A 57 51.30 -13.76 33.04
N ALA A 58 51.27 -12.70 32.24
CA ALA A 58 51.48 -11.32 32.69
C ALA A 58 50.17 -10.62 33.07
N ALA A 59 49.03 -11.14 32.62
CA ALA A 59 47.74 -10.51 32.78
C ALA A 59 47.25 -10.53 34.23
N SER A 60 46.59 -9.44 34.61
CA SER A 60 45.81 -9.29 35.83
C SER A 60 44.31 -9.43 35.54
N ALA A 61 43.51 -9.64 36.59
CA ALA A 61 42.08 -9.76 36.43
C ALA A 61 41.45 -8.46 35.87
N GLY A 62 40.57 -8.60 34.87
CA GLY A 62 39.92 -7.50 34.17
C GLY A 62 40.64 -7.01 32.91
N GLU A 63 41.84 -7.53 32.61
CA GLU A 63 42.61 -7.09 31.43
C GLU A 63 42.14 -7.77 30.13
N ILE A 64 42.50 -7.13 29.02
CA ILE A 64 42.20 -7.60 27.66
C ILE A 64 43.52 -7.93 26.97
N ILE A 65 43.64 -9.17 26.49
CA ILE A 65 44.71 -9.61 25.60
C ILE A 65 44.21 -9.47 24.16
N GLN A 66 44.75 -8.49 23.44
CA GLN A 66 44.48 -8.26 22.03
C GLN A 66 45.50 -9.03 21.18
N VAL A 67 45.04 -10.05 20.47
CA VAL A 67 45.86 -10.89 19.61
C VAL A 67 45.70 -10.44 18.17
N ALA A 68 46.80 -10.01 17.55
CA ALA A 68 46.81 -9.62 16.15
C ALA A 68 46.56 -10.82 15.21
N ALA A 69 46.16 -10.53 13.97
CA ALA A 69 46.05 -11.55 12.93
C ALA A 69 47.39 -12.28 12.73
N GLY A 70 47.33 -13.60 12.57
CA GLY A 70 48.50 -14.46 12.48
C GLY A 70 48.22 -15.89 12.93
N SER A 71 49.24 -16.73 12.79
CA SER A 71 49.23 -18.12 13.25
C SER A 71 50.08 -18.27 14.51
N TYR A 72 49.51 -18.85 15.55
CA TYR A 72 50.13 -19.05 16.86
C TYR A 72 50.11 -20.55 17.15
N SER A 73 51.29 -21.16 17.35
CA SER A 73 51.40 -22.59 17.64
C SER A 73 51.78 -22.78 19.10
N GLU A 74 50.77 -22.74 19.96
CA GLU A 74 50.89 -22.90 21.41
C GLU A 74 49.55 -23.39 21.99
N SER A 75 49.59 -24.05 23.14
CA SER A 75 48.38 -24.34 23.93
C SER A 75 48.37 -23.45 25.16
N LEU A 76 47.19 -22.97 25.53
CA LEU A 76 46.99 -22.00 26.60
C LEU A 76 46.45 -22.65 27.87
N THR A 77 47.00 -22.23 29.00
CA THR A 77 46.43 -22.49 30.33
C THR A 77 46.14 -21.16 31.00
N VAL A 78 44.85 -20.90 31.21
CA VAL A 78 44.34 -19.68 31.84
C VAL A 78 44.04 -19.95 33.30
N SER A 79 44.64 -19.14 34.18
CA SER A 79 44.47 -19.21 35.64
C SER A 79 44.06 -17.87 36.24
N VAL A 80 43.69 -16.91 35.40
CA VAL A 80 43.35 -15.52 35.76
C VAL A 80 41.84 -15.32 35.58
N ASN A 81 41.17 -14.83 36.62
CA ASN A 81 39.75 -14.49 36.57
C ASN A 81 39.51 -13.21 35.77
N ASN A 82 38.31 -13.06 35.20
CA ASN A 82 37.87 -11.87 34.46
C ASN A 82 38.82 -11.48 33.32
N LEU A 83 39.39 -12.45 32.61
CA LEU A 83 40.33 -12.21 31.51
C LEU A 83 39.60 -12.27 30.17
N THR A 84 39.86 -11.32 29.28
CA THR A 84 39.40 -11.37 27.88
C THR A 84 40.56 -11.69 26.95
N ILE A 85 40.41 -12.70 26.08
CA ILE A 85 41.34 -12.98 24.98
C ILE A 85 40.60 -12.74 23.67
N ARG A 86 40.99 -11.68 22.95
CA ARG A 86 40.33 -11.23 21.73
C ARG A 86 41.27 -11.33 20.54
N GLY A 87 40.89 -12.11 19.54
CA GLY A 87 41.58 -12.18 18.25
C GLY A 87 41.17 -11.07 17.28
N ALA A 88 41.79 -11.06 16.11
CA ALA A 88 41.47 -10.13 15.02
C ALA A 88 40.27 -10.58 14.16
N GLY A 89 39.68 -11.74 14.46
CA GLY A 89 38.58 -12.37 13.72
C GLY A 89 38.83 -13.87 13.52
N ALA A 90 37.75 -14.66 13.50
CA ALA A 90 37.81 -16.06 13.07
C ALA A 90 38.43 -16.17 11.67
N GLY A 91 39.36 -17.10 11.48
CA GLY A 91 40.18 -17.27 10.27
C GLY A 91 41.36 -16.30 10.15
N LYS A 92 41.40 -15.22 10.94
CA LYS A 92 42.51 -14.23 10.93
C LYS A 92 43.51 -14.50 12.04
N THR A 93 43.04 -14.83 13.24
CA THR A 93 43.88 -15.25 14.36
C THR A 93 43.68 -16.75 14.58
N VAL A 94 44.67 -17.55 14.17
CA VAL A 94 44.61 -19.02 14.23
C VAL A 94 45.57 -19.53 15.30
N LEU A 95 45.01 -20.19 16.31
CA LEU A 95 45.70 -20.91 17.36
C LEU A 95 45.76 -22.40 17.00
N PHE A 96 46.94 -22.90 16.67
CA PHE A 96 47.23 -24.33 16.52
C PHE A 96 47.56 -24.93 17.89
N GLY A 97 46.54 -25.03 18.73
CA GLY A 97 46.62 -25.59 20.07
C GLY A 97 45.32 -25.41 20.85
N SER A 98 45.30 -25.91 22.08
CA SER A 98 44.12 -25.96 22.94
C SER A 98 44.09 -24.81 23.94
N ILE A 99 42.92 -24.51 24.52
CA ILE A 99 42.75 -23.58 25.65
C ILE A 99 42.17 -24.36 26.82
N SER A 100 42.79 -24.23 27.99
CA SER A 100 42.37 -24.88 29.23
C SER A 100 42.19 -23.87 30.37
N ALA A 101 41.07 -23.96 31.08
CA ALA A 101 40.77 -23.16 32.25
C ALA A 101 40.12 -24.05 33.33
N VAL A 102 40.61 -23.95 34.56
CA VAL A 102 40.11 -24.74 35.69
C VAL A 102 39.91 -23.82 36.89
N ALA A 103 38.71 -23.82 37.46
CA ALA A 103 38.31 -22.96 38.56
C ALA A 103 38.54 -21.45 38.29
N VAL A 104 38.26 -21.01 37.05
CA VAL A 104 38.36 -19.61 36.63
C VAL A 104 36.96 -19.04 36.44
N ASN A 105 36.71 -17.79 36.82
CA ASN A 105 35.43 -17.12 36.57
C ASN A 105 35.62 -15.91 35.67
N GLY A 106 34.70 -15.72 34.72
CA GLY A 106 34.66 -14.55 33.84
C GLY A 106 35.70 -14.60 32.71
N LEU A 107 36.09 -15.79 32.25
CA LEU A 107 36.93 -15.93 31.07
C LEU A 107 36.11 -15.63 29.82
N GLN A 108 36.58 -14.70 28.98
CA GLN A 108 35.98 -14.41 27.68
C GLN A 108 36.97 -14.72 26.56
N LEU A 109 36.50 -15.50 25.57
CA LEU A 109 37.23 -15.82 24.35
C LEU A 109 36.44 -15.26 23.17
N GLU A 110 37.05 -14.42 22.35
CA GLU A 110 36.35 -13.73 21.26
C GLU A 110 37.18 -13.71 19.98
N SER A 111 36.55 -13.98 18.83
CA SER A 111 37.15 -13.76 17.50
C SER A 111 38.45 -14.55 17.22
N LEU A 112 38.50 -15.82 17.64
CA LEU A 112 39.65 -16.72 17.48
C LEU A 112 39.30 -17.97 16.66
N THR A 113 40.29 -18.57 16.00
CA THR A 113 40.16 -19.93 15.44
C THR A 113 41.12 -20.88 16.17
N LEU A 114 40.61 -21.98 16.71
CA LEU A 114 41.40 -23.10 17.23
C LEU A 114 41.37 -24.24 16.21
N ASP A 115 42.53 -24.79 15.86
CA ASP A 115 42.64 -25.81 14.81
C ASP A 115 43.62 -26.95 15.17
N ASP A 116 43.11 -28.18 15.24
CA ASP A 116 43.88 -29.41 15.47
C ASP A 116 44.02 -30.30 14.21
N SER A 117 43.65 -29.79 13.03
CA SER A 117 43.72 -30.54 11.76
C SER A 117 45.14 -31.00 11.39
N LEU A 118 46.18 -30.35 11.94
CA LEU A 118 47.59 -30.65 11.65
C LEU A 118 48.26 -31.59 12.65
N ALA A 119 47.67 -31.82 13.83
CA ALA A 119 48.38 -32.45 14.94
C ALA A 119 47.84 -33.83 15.35
N ASN A 120 46.64 -34.23 14.88
CA ASN A 120 46.06 -35.56 15.13
C ASN A 120 46.07 -35.94 16.62
N THR A 121 45.82 -34.96 17.49
CA THR A 121 45.99 -35.13 18.94
C THR A 121 44.74 -35.71 19.60
N THR A 122 44.85 -36.10 20.86
CA THR A 122 43.67 -36.39 21.71
C THR A 122 43.25 -35.15 22.51
N GLU A 123 43.67 -33.96 22.09
CA GLU A 123 43.40 -32.74 22.85
C GLU A 123 41.94 -32.30 22.71
N LEU A 124 41.50 -31.60 23.74
CA LEU A 124 40.22 -30.90 23.80
C LEU A 124 40.47 -29.47 23.32
N GLY A 125 39.60 -28.91 22.48
CA GLY A 125 39.81 -27.57 21.91
C GLY A 125 39.75 -26.50 22.99
N ILE A 126 38.56 -26.24 23.52
CA ILE A 126 38.34 -25.40 24.70
C ILE A 126 37.91 -26.31 25.84
N TYR A 127 38.69 -26.37 26.92
CA TYR A 127 38.37 -27.11 28.13
C TYR A 127 38.14 -26.15 29.30
N ALA A 128 36.94 -26.17 29.86
CA ALA A 128 36.57 -25.39 31.03
C ALA A 128 36.01 -26.30 32.12
N GLU A 129 36.69 -26.39 33.26
CA GLU A 129 36.25 -27.16 34.42
C GLU A 129 35.98 -26.22 35.59
N ASP A 130 34.80 -26.34 36.21
CA ASP A 130 34.34 -25.47 37.29
C ASP A 130 34.57 -23.97 36.97
N THR A 131 34.33 -23.61 35.72
CA THR A 131 34.70 -22.32 35.13
C THR A 131 33.51 -21.69 34.42
N GLY A 132 33.20 -20.43 34.74
CA GLY A 132 32.22 -19.63 33.99
C GLY A 132 32.91 -18.97 32.79
N ILE A 133 32.55 -19.39 31.57
CA ILE A 133 33.21 -18.99 30.33
C ILE A 133 32.21 -18.43 29.29
N THR A 134 32.63 -17.38 28.59
CA THR A 134 31.93 -16.82 27.43
C THR A 134 32.79 -17.01 26.19
N VAL A 135 32.26 -17.66 25.15
CA VAL A 135 32.93 -17.86 23.86
C VAL A 135 32.11 -17.21 22.76
N LEU A 136 32.70 -16.26 22.05
CA LEU A 136 32.03 -15.40 21.07
C LEU A 136 32.73 -15.47 19.71
N LYS A 137 31.97 -15.54 18.62
CA LYS A 137 32.45 -15.28 17.23
C LYS A 137 33.72 -16.05 16.86
N SER A 138 33.83 -17.29 17.33
CA SER A 138 35.05 -18.09 17.26
C SER A 138 34.82 -19.40 16.51
N GLU A 139 35.89 -20.03 16.05
CA GLU A 139 35.84 -21.29 15.30
C GLU A 139 36.73 -22.36 15.94
N VAL A 140 36.25 -23.60 16.08
CA VAL A 140 36.99 -24.72 16.68
C VAL A 140 36.94 -25.95 15.75
N LYS A 141 38.10 -26.44 15.32
CA LYS A 141 38.21 -27.49 14.28
C LYS A 141 39.01 -28.70 14.72
N GLY A 142 38.46 -29.88 14.47
CA GLY A 142 39.20 -31.13 14.42
C GLY A 142 39.59 -31.78 15.76
N PHE A 143 39.30 -31.16 16.90
CA PHE A 143 39.64 -31.69 18.23
C PHE A 143 38.84 -32.95 18.61
N GLN A 144 39.23 -33.65 19.69
CA GLN A 144 38.43 -34.76 20.22
C GLN A 144 37.05 -34.29 20.68
N HIS A 145 37.04 -33.26 21.53
CA HIS A 145 35.87 -32.43 21.79
C HIS A 145 36.21 -31.01 21.37
N GLY A 146 35.33 -30.36 20.61
CA GLY A 146 35.54 -28.96 20.22
C GLY A 146 35.55 -28.08 21.47
N ILE A 147 34.44 -28.08 22.20
CA ILE A 147 34.29 -27.40 23.49
C ILE A 147 33.87 -28.43 24.53
N ALA A 148 34.53 -28.44 25.69
CA ALA A 148 34.24 -29.32 26.80
C ALA A 148 34.04 -28.49 28.08
N LEU A 149 32.80 -28.47 28.58
CA LEU A 149 32.38 -27.75 29.77
C LEU A 149 31.99 -28.75 30.87
N LEU A 150 32.73 -28.74 31.97
CA LEU A 150 32.54 -29.69 33.06
C LEU A 150 32.36 -28.94 34.39
N GLN A 151 31.49 -29.45 35.25
CA GLN A 151 31.34 -28.94 36.60
C GLN A 151 31.32 -30.10 37.61
N THR A 152 32.29 -30.11 38.52
CA THR A 152 32.43 -31.15 39.54
C THR A 152 31.56 -30.90 40.76
N GLY A 153 31.13 -29.64 40.95
CA GLY A 153 30.39 -29.19 42.12
C GLY A 153 31.24 -29.03 43.37
N THR A 154 32.57 -29.15 43.26
CA THR A 154 33.51 -28.92 44.37
C THR A 154 33.82 -27.44 44.59
N VAL A 155 33.57 -26.60 43.57
CA VAL A 155 33.75 -25.14 43.60
C VAL A 155 32.38 -24.45 43.68
N SER A 156 32.22 -23.54 44.65
CA SER A 156 31.01 -22.72 44.80
C SER A 156 31.16 -21.40 44.05
N GLY A 157 30.09 -20.93 43.42
CA GLY A 157 30.06 -19.63 42.73
C GLY A 157 30.71 -19.65 41.34
N VAL A 158 30.64 -20.78 40.63
CA VAL A 158 30.94 -20.83 39.20
C VAL A 158 29.89 -19.99 38.46
N GLY A 159 30.35 -19.06 37.62
CA GLY A 159 29.47 -18.22 36.80
C GLY A 159 28.77 -19.02 35.69
N GLU A 160 27.75 -18.42 35.07
CA GLU A 160 27.09 -18.99 33.89
C GLU A 160 28.06 -19.05 32.70
N SER A 161 27.80 -19.98 31.79
CA SER A 161 28.56 -20.11 30.55
C SER A 161 27.71 -19.73 29.34
N LEU A 162 28.34 -19.08 28.36
CA LEU A 162 27.72 -18.67 27.10
C LEU A 162 28.61 -19.11 25.93
N VAL A 163 28.00 -19.75 24.94
CA VAL A 163 28.62 -20.06 23.65
C VAL A 163 27.74 -19.42 22.59
N ASP A 164 28.20 -18.31 21.99
CA ASP A 164 27.42 -17.52 21.04
C ASP A 164 28.20 -17.27 19.75
N SER A 165 27.53 -17.49 18.62
CA SER A 165 28.09 -17.24 17.28
C SER A 165 29.38 -18.04 17.04
N VAL A 166 29.43 -19.28 17.54
CA VAL A 166 30.60 -20.16 17.44
C VAL A 166 30.39 -21.22 16.35
N LYS A 167 31.43 -21.54 15.59
CA LYS A 167 31.43 -22.67 14.65
C LYS A 167 32.33 -23.80 15.15
N VAL A 168 31.77 -24.97 15.41
CA VAL A 168 32.50 -26.18 15.78
C VAL A 168 32.39 -27.20 14.65
N SER A 169 33.52 -27.69 14.14
CA SER A 169 33.52 -28.61 13.00
C SER A 169 34.50 -29.78 13.11
N GLY A 170 34.08 -30.94 12.61
CA GLY A 170 34.95 -32.11 12.45
C GLY A 170 35.44 -32.72 13.76
N ALA A 171 34.70 -32.56 14.85
CA ALA A 171 35.11 -33.12 16.14
C ALA A 171 35.15 -34.65 16.09
N ARG A 172 36.25 -35.24 16.60
CA ARG A 172 36.46 -36.71 16.54
C ARG A 172 35.53 -37.49 17.47
N ARG A 173 34.79 -36.81 18.37
CA ARG A 173 33.71 -37.38 19.19
C ARG A 173 32.51 -36.44 19.32
N TYR A 174 32.66 -35.38 20.12
CA TYR A 174 31.55 -34.44 20.41
C TYR A 174 31.93 -33.03 19.95
N GLY A 175 31.02 -32.31 19.30
CA GLY A 175 31.24 -30.88 19.02
C GLY A 175 31.34 -30.11 20.33
N ILE A 176 30.26 -30.10 21.10
CA ILE A 176 30.19 -29.53 22.45
C ILE A 176 29.86 -30.65 23.44
N TYR A 177 30.69 -30.82 24.45
CA TYR A 177 30.51 -31.77 25.55
C TYR A 177 30.21 -31.04 26.85
N VAL A 178 29.09 -31.37 27.47
CA VAL A 178 28.61 -30.74 28.71
C VAL A 178 28.42 -31.80 29.77
N ASP A 179 29.07 -31.66 30.93
CA ASP A 179 28.93 -32.59 32.04
C ASP A 179 28.68 -31.91 33.39
N GLY A 180 27.46 -32.06 33.90
CA GLY A 180 27.06 -31.55 35.22
C GLY A 180 26.99 -30.03 35.39
N VAL A 181 27.09 -29.28 34.29
CA VAL A 181 27.04 -27.81 34.27
C VAL A 181 25.66 -27.28 34.68
N ALA A 182 25.65 -26.20 35.46
CA ALA A 182 24.45 -25.42 35.77
C ALA A 182 24.55 -24.01 35.19
N GLY A 183 23.57 -23.61 34.37
CA GLY A 183 23.54 -22.30 33.70
C GLY A 183 24.45 -22.25 32.47
N LEU A 184 23.95 -22.77 31.34
CA LEU A 184 24.60 -22.71 30.04
C LEU A 184 23.60 -22.22 28.99
N VAL A 185 24.02 -21.25 28.20
CA VAL A 185 23.34 -20.87 26.95
C VAL A 185 24.27 -21.20 25.79
N VAL A 186 23.77 -21.97 24.84
CA VAL A 186 24.36 -22.13 23.52
C VAL A 186 23.40 -21.45 22.55
N GLU A 187 23.90 -20.45 21.83
CA GLU A 187 23.10 -19.70 20.89
C GLU A 187 23.85 -19.36 19.61
N ASN A 188 23.11 -19.18 18.51
CA ASN A 188 23.67 -18.84 17.19
C ASN A 188 24.83 -19.74 16.75
N THR A 189 24.90 -20.97 17.27
CA THR A 189 26.11 -21.80 17.20
C THR A 189 25.91 -22.90 16.17
N ILE A 190 26.93 -23.10 15.34
CA ILE A 190 26.93 -24.06 14.24
C ILE A 190 27.83 -25.23 14.61
N VAL A 191 27.26 -26.44 14.72
CA VAL A 191 27.99 -27.66 15.02
C VAL A 191 27.85 -28.65 13.88
N THR A 192 28.98 -28.97 13.24
CA THR A 192 29.02 -29.76 12.01
C THR A 192 29.99 -30.94 12.11
N TYR A 193 29.62 -32.07 11.48
CA TYR A 193 30.52 -33.20 11.24
C TYR A 193 31.19 -33.79 12.49
N ALA A 194 30.54 -33.72 13.66
CA ALA A 194 31.01 -34.44 14.84
C ALA A 194 30.72 -35.94 14.69
N SER A 195 31.70 -36.79 15.02
CA SER A 195 31.59 -38.23 14.74
C SER A 195 30.54 -38.95 15.61
N GLU A 196 30.34 -38.56 16.87
CA GLU A 196 29.37 -39.17 17.79
C GLU A 196 28.16 -38.27 18.02
N ALA A 197 28.35 -37.03 18.48
CA ALA A 197 27.23 -36.10 18.64
C ALA A 197 27.64 -34.65 18.41
N GLY A 198 26.71 -33.84 17.89
CA GLY A 198 26.93 -32.39 17.79
C GLY A 198 27.11 -31.82 19.20
N ILE A 199 26.07 -31.94 20.01
CA ILE A 199 26.09 -31.59 21.44
C ILE A 199 25.73 -32.82 22.28
N ALA A 200 26.55 -33.11 23.29
CA ALA A 200 26.33 -34.20 24.24
C ALA A 200 26.26 -33.68 25.68
N VAL A 201 25.16 -34.00 26.37
CA VAL A 201 24.91 -33.61 27.76
C VAL A 201 24.87 -34.85 28.66
N THR A 202 25.75 -34.88 29.67
CA THR A 202 25.85 -35.96 30.66
C THR A 202 25.83 -35.43 32.11
N ASN A 203 25.84 -36.35 33.06
CA ASN A 203 25.77 -36.04 34.49
C ASN A 203 26.77 -36.85 35.33
N THR A 204 27.94 -37.18 34.79
CA THR A 204 28.90 -38.08 35.45
C THR A 204 29.37 -37.53 36.80
N GLN A 205 29.44 -36.20 36.92
CA GLN A 205 29.80 -35.49 38.15
C GLN A 205 28.59 -35.04 38.98
N ARG A 206 27.59 -34.42 38.31
CA ARG A 206 26.39 -33.84 38.93
C ARG A 206 25.27 -33.75 37.89
N ALA A 207 24.01 -33.63 38.33
CA ALA A 207 22.88 -33.34 37.44
C ALA A 207 22.97 -31.92 36.84
N PRO A 208 22.94 -31.78 35.50
CA PRO A 208 22.89 -30.47 34.86
C PRO A 208 21.52 -29.80 35.03
N SER A 209 21.50 -28.46 34.96
CA SER A 209 20.28 -27.67 35.11
C SER A 209 20.39 -26.32 34.41
N ASN A 210 19.29 -25.82 33.87
CA ASN A 210 19.20 -24.51 33.22
C ASN A 210 20.11 -24.42 31.98
N LEU A 211 19.93 -25.37 31.05
CA LEU A 211 20.63 -25.36 29.76
C LEU A 211 19.68 -24.88 28.66
N HIS A 212 20.09 -23.90 27.86
CA HIS A 212 19.31 -23.38 26.74
C HIS A 212 20.09 -23.59 25.43
N PHE A 213 19.42 -24.14 24.43
CA PHE A 213 19.92 -24.33 23.06
C PHE A 213 18.99 -23.55 22.13
N VAL A 214 19.50 -22.45 21.59
CA VAL A 214 18.68 -21.37 21.02
C VAL A 214 19.26 -20.95 19.67
N ASN A 215 18.47 -20.97 18.59
CA ASN A 215 18.97 -20.50 17.29
C ASN A 215 20.25 -21.22 16.82
N ASP A 216 20.42 -22.49 17.21
CA ASP A 216 21.58 -23.29 16.83
C ASP A 216 21.35 -24.04 15.51
N LEU A 217 22.43 -24.40 14.83
CA LEU A 217 22.43 -25.35 13.72
C LEU A 217 23.25 -26.60 14.05
N LEU A 218 22.58 -27.76 14.07
CA LEU A 218 23.22 -29.06 14.23
C LEU A 218 23.11 -29.83 12.91
N PHE A 219 24.22 -29.92 12.17
CA PHE A 219 24.26 -30.48 10.82
C PHE A 219 25.26 -31.63 10.66
N ALA A 220 24.86 -32.73 10.03
CA ALA A 220 25.76 -33.82 9.65
C ALA A 220 26.52 -34.50 10.82
N ASN A 221 25.92 -34.58 12.00
CA ASN A 221 26.55 -35.18 13.19
C ASN A 221 26.12 -36.65 13.43
N GLY A 222 27.00 -37.40 14.09
CA GLY A 222 26.69 -38.71 14.67
C GLY A 222 26.79 -39.91 13.72
N TYR A 223 27.40 -39.74 12.56
CA TYR A 223 27.59 -40.82 11.57
C TYR A 223 28.71 -41.82 11.92
N GLY A 224 29.55 -41.51 12.91
CA GLY A 224 30.68 -42.36 13.32
C GLY A 224 30.30 -43.58 14.17
N ILE A 225 29.12 -43.58 14.80
CA ILE A 225 28.62 -44.69 15.64
C ILE A 225 27.09 -44.82 15.55
N THR A 226 26.57 -46.03 15.79
CA THR A 226 25.13 -46.25 15.93
C THR A 226 24.61 -45.57 17.20
N GLY A 227 23.62 -44.68 17.06
CA GLY A 227 23.03 -43.92 18.18
C GLY A 227 23.64 -42.53 18.41
N GLY A 228 24.53 -42.08 17.51
CA GLY A 228 24.97 -40.68 17.49
C GLY A 228 23.86 -39.72 17.10
N ALA A 229 23.88 -38.48 17.62
CA ALA A 229 22.81 -37.50 17.41
C ALA A 229 23.31 -36.07 17.17
N GLY A 230 22.48 -35.20 16.58
CA GLY A 230 22.70 -33.76 16.59
C GLY A 230 22.77 -33.27 18.03
N LEU A 231 21.71 -33.51 18.80
CA LEU A 231 21.63 -33.24 20.24
C LEU A 231 21.35 -34.52 21.03
N ASN A 232 22.25 -34.91 21.92
CA ASN A 232 22.11 -36.08 22.79
C ASN A 232 22.09 -35.70 24.27
N ILE A 233 20.96 -35.90 24.94
CA ILE A 233 20.75 -35.58 26.35
C ILE A 233 20.55 -36.88 27.14
N ALA A 234 21.67 -37.38 27.67
CA ALA A 234 21.76 -38.68 28.33
C ALA A 234 21.47 -38.63 29.85
N THR A 235 20.78 -37.59 30.31
CA THR A 235 20.44 -37.37 31.72
C THR A 235 19.09 -36.65 31.88
N PRO A 236 18.35 -36.86 32.97
CA PRO A 236 17.32 -35.92 33.38
C PRO A 236 17.93 -34.55 33.77
N GLY A 237 17.16 -33.48 33.57
CA GLY A 237 17.57 -32.10 33.86
C GLY A 237 16.50 -31.11 33.40
N THR A 238 16.77 -29.82 33.53
CA THR A 238 15.96 -28.75 32.92
C THR A 238 16.71 -28.17 31.74
N PHE A 239 16.11 -28.27 30.56
CA PHE A 239 16.69 -27.77 29.34
C PHE A 239 15.62 -27.31 28.35
N GLU A 240 15.96 -26.34 27.53
CA GLU A 240 15.10 -25.73 26.52
C GLU A 240 15.77 -25.84 25.14
N ILE A 241 14.99 -26.24 24.15
CA ILE A 241 15.42 -26.36 22.75
C ILE A 241 14.42 -25.54 21.94
N VAL A 242 14.88 -24.40 21.43
CA VAL A 242 14.01 -23.41 20.79
C VAL A 242 14.72 -22.74 19.61
N ASN A 243 13.95 -22.35 18.60
CA ASN A 243 14.44 -21.64 17.41
C ASN A 243 15.59 -22.33 16.67
N SER A 244 15.84 -23.62 16.88
CA SER A 244 17.04 -24.28 16.36
C SER A 244 16.73 -25.12 15.12
N ILE A 245 17.71 -25.29 14.23
CA ILE A 245 17.63 -26.19 13.09
C ILE A 245 18.49 -27.43 13.36
N VAL A 246 17.89 -28.62 13.28
CA VAL A 246 18.55 -29.90 13.49
C VAL A 246 18.31 -30.80 12.27
N VAL A 247 19.31 -30.87 11.39
CA VAL A 247 19.14 -31.46 10.06
C VAL A 247 20.31 -32.32 9.60
N SER A 248 20.02 -33.35 8.81
CA SER A 248 21.01 -34.28 8.23
C SER A 248 21.90 -34.98 9.26
N ASN A 249 21.42 -35.26 10.47
CA ASN A 249 22.15 -36.04 11.47
C ASN A 249 21.75 -37.53 11.43
N ASN A 250 22.53 -38.40 12.08
CA ASN A 250 22.15 -39.80 12.27
C ASN A 250 20.88 -39.92 13.14
N VAL A 251 20.85 -39.23 14.27
CA VAL A 251 19.63 -38.93 15.01
C VAL A 251 19.56 -37.41 15.16
N GLY A 252 18.39 -36.78 15.00
CA GLY A 252 18.25 -35.34 15.24
C GLY A 252 18.42 -35.03 16.73
N ILE A 253 17.38 -35.34 17.51
CA ILE A 253 17.36 -35.15 18.96
C ILE A 253 17.11 -36.47 19.67
N SER A 254 17.96 -36.79 20.65
CA SER A 254 17.85 -37.98 21.50
C SER A 254 17.86 -37.58 22.97
N CYS A 255 16.84 -37.98 23.72
CA CYS A 255 16.74 -37.70 25.15
C CYS A 255 16.39 -38.96 25.95
N THR A 256 16.99 -39.11 27.14
CA THR A 256 16.63 -40.17 28.11
C THR A 256 15.40 -39.82 28.97
N ALA A 257 15.13 -38.52 29.15
CA ALA A 257 13.94 -37.97 29.77
C ALA A 257 13.16 -37.12 28.77
N VAL A 258 11.89 -36.81 29.05
CA VAL A 258 11.03 -36.06 28.12
C VAL A 258 11.67 -34.72 27.77
N CYS A 259 11.81 -34.46 26.48
CA CYS A 259 12.25 -33.20 25.94
C CYS A 259 11.49 -32.87 24.67
N SER A 260 11.23 -31.59 24.43
CA SER A 260 10.53 -31.14 23.25
C SER A 260 11.24 -29.97 22.58
N ALA A 261 11.36 -30.02 21.26
CA ALA A 261 11.85 -28.90 20.46
C ALA A 261 10.67 -28.02 20.01
N GLY A 262 10.61 -26.80 20.56
CA GLY A 262 9.59 -25.79 20.23
C GLY A 262 10.13 -24.78 19.24
N TYR A 263 9.30 -24.29 18.31
CA TYR A 263 9.72 -23.31 17.29
C TYR A 263 11.04 -23.69 16.62
N SER A 264 11.29 -24.98 16.45
CA SER A 264 12.54 -25.54 15.95
C SER A 264 12.22 -26.48 14.81
N ASP A 265 13.08 -26.53 13.80
CA ASP A 265 12.93 -27.41 12.66
C ASP A 265 13.82 -28.64 12.81
N VAL A 266 13.20 -29.82 12.87
CA VAL A 266 13.90 -31.10 13.00
C VAL A 266 13.51 -31.98 11.82
N TRP A 267 14.33 -31.93 10.78
CA TRP A 267 14.05 -32.54 9.49
C TRP A 267 15.27 -33.21 8.86
N GLY A 268 15.07 -34.09 7.89
CA GLY A 268 16.15 -34.66 7.08
C GLY A 268 17.19 -35.50 7.84
N ASN A 269 16.95 -35.85 9.10
CA ASN A 269 17.82 -36.75 9.87
C ASN A 269 17.45 -38.21 9.56
N LEU A 270 18.39 -39.16 9.72
CA LEU A 270 18.06 -40.60 9.57
C LEU A 270 16.99 -41.01 10.59
N THR A 271 16.98 -40.38 11.77
CA THR A 271 15.85 -40.42 12.70
C THR A 271 15.70 -39.06 13.38
N ASN A 272 14.62 -38.33 13.14
CA ASN A 272 14.45 -36.97 13.71
C ASN A 272 14.43 -36.97 15.25
N PHE A 273 13.74 -37.93 15.87
CA PHE A 273 13.59 -38.02 17.33
C PHE A 273 13.81 -39.44 17.83
N ALA A 274 14.58 -39.59 18.90
CA ALA A 274 14.81 -40.87 19.57
C ALA A 274 14.67 -40.77 21.11
N GLY A 275 14.44 -41.92 21.75
CA GLY A 275 14.23 -41.98 23.20
C GLY A 275 12.90 -41.32 23.60
N ALA A 276 12.97 -40.39 24.55
CA ALA A 276 11.84 -39.60 25.05
C ALA A 276 11.71 -38.22 24.39
N ALA A 277 12.48 -37.96 23.32
CA ALA A 277 12.41 -36.72 22.56
C ALA A 277 11.14 -36.64 21.70
N THR A 278 10.50 -35.48 21.65
CA THR A 278 9.32 -35.22 20.83
C THR A 278 9.42 -33.86 20.13
N GLN A 279 8.63 -33.67 19.07
CA GLN A 279 8.39 -32.34 18.52
C GLN A 279 7.27 -31.66 19.32
N ALA A 280 7.43 -30.39 19.66
CA ALA A 280 6.31 -29.57 20.13
C ALA A 280 5.37 -29.22 18.96
N THR A 281 4.13 -28.85 19.24
CA THR A 281 3.17 -28.42 18.20
C THR A 281 3.61 -27.17 17.45
N THR A 282 4.50 -26.37 18.03
CA THR A 282 5.05 -25.14 17.43
C THR A 282 6.31 -25.40 16.58
N GLY A 283 6.82 -26.63 16.53
CA GLY A 283 8.02 -26.96 15.75
C GLY A 283 7.72 -27.48 14.35
N LYS A 284 8.72 -27.43 13.47
CA LYS A 284 8.63 -27.80 12.06
C LYS A 284 9.37 -29.11 11.76
N LYS A 285 8.99 -29.72 10.65
CA LYS A 285 9.62 -30.92 10.06
C LYS A 285 9.65 -30.75 8.54
N LEU A 286 10.26 -29.68 8.07
CA LEU A 286 10.31 -29.33 6.64
C LEU A 286 11.77 -29.13 6.21
N ASP A 287 12.04 -29.10 4.91
CA ASP A 287 13.39 -28.79 4.44
C ASP A 287 13.77 -27.36 4.85
N PRO A 288 14.87 -27.13 5.59
CA PRO A 288 15.30 -25.78 5.94
C PRO A 288 15.71 -24.92 4.73
N ARG A 289 15.89 -25.49 3.54
CA ARG A 289 16.23 -24.78 2.28
C ARG A 289 17.41 -23.81 2.46
N PHE A 290 18.60 -24.36 2.72
CA PHE A 290 19.82 -23.55 2.79
C PHE A 290 20.30 -23.12 1.40
N LYS A 291 20.96 -21.97 1.33
CA LYS A 291 21.55 -21.42 0.09
C LYS A 291 22.57 -22.37 -0.54
N SER A 292 23.51 -22.90 0.24
CA SER A 292 24.50 -23.88 -0.25
C SER A 292 25.10 -24.69 0.90
N ALA A 293 24.30 -25.60 1.47
CA ALA A 293 24.74 -26.42 2.60
C ALA A 293 25.97 -27.29 2.28
N ALA A 294 26.09 -27.74 1.03
CA ALA A 294 27.24 -28.52 0.57
C ALA A 294 28.55 -27.74 0.61
N GLU A 295 28.48 -26.42 0.44
CA GLU A 295 29.63 -25.50 0.50
C GLU A 295 29.82 -24.91 1.91
N GLY A 296 28.94 -25.25 2.86
CA GLY A 296 28.96 -24.77 4.24
C GLY A 296 28.32 -23.39 4.43
N ASP A 297 27.56 -22.91 3.45
CA ASP A 297 26.69 -21.74 3.56
C ASP A 297 25.29 -22.21 4.02
N PHE A 298 25.03 -21.97 5.29
CA PHE A 298 23.76 -22.32 5.93
C PHE A 298 22.83 -21.13 6.11
N SER A 299 23.06 -20.03 5.39
CA SER A 299 22.04 -18.99 5.26
C SER A 299 20.78 -19.60 4.63
N LEU A 300 19.62 -19.13 5.08
CA LEU A 300 18.33 -19.60 4.58
C LEU A 300 18.09 -19.02 3.18
N LEU A 301 17.47 -19.79 2.31
CA LEU A 301 16.80 -19.25 1.13
C LEU A 301 15.54 -18.49 1.58
N PHE A 302 15.12 -17.51 0.78
CA PHE A 302 14.01 -16.63 1.14
C PHE A 302 12.68 -17.35 1.33
N ASP A 303 12.52 -18.47 0.62
CA ASP A 303 11.36 -19.36 0.60
C ASP A 303 11.48 -20.51 1.63
N SER A 304 12.45 -20.42 2.53
CA SER A 304 12.67 -21.38 3.58
C SER A 304 11.53 -21.37 4.59
N PRO A 305 11.03 -22.54 5.03
CA PRO A 305 10.03 -22.62 6.08
C PRO A 305 10.56 -22.19 7.46
N CYS A 306 11.88 -22.02 7.61
CA CYS A 306 12.53 -21.52 8.80
C CYS A 306 12.51 -19.99 8.89
N VAL A 307 12.30 -19.29 7.77
CA VAL A 307 12.13 -17.84 7.73
C VAL A 307 10.81 -17.46 8.42
N ASN A 308 10.86 -16.48 9.31
CA ASN A 308 9.79 -16.03 10.20
C ASN A 308 9.15 -17.17 11.01
N GLY A 309 9.89 -18.25 11.26
CA GLY A 309 9.37 -19.46 11.91
C GLY A 309 9.56 -19.50 13.43
N GLY A 310 10.45 -18.69 13.98
CA GLY A 310 10.90 -18.74 15.37
C GLY A 310 10.01 -18.01 16.36
N LEU A 311 10.41 -18.08 17.63
CA LEU A 311 9.82 -17.39 18.78
C LEU A 311 10.71 -16.23 19.23
N ASP A 312 10.24 -15.00 19.03
CA ASP A 312 11.01 -13.77 19.29
C ASP A 312 11.49 -13.66 20.74
N SER A 313 10.62 -13.99 21.71
CA SER A 313 10.95 -13.87 23.13
C SER A 313 12.06 -14.81 23.59
N ALA A 314 12.39 -15.82 22.80
CA ALA A 314 13.45 -16.77 23.08
C ALA A 314 14.71 -16.52 22.24
N ALA A 315 14.64 -15.72 21.18
CA ALA A 315 15.77 -15.47 20.29
C ALA A 315 16.76 -14.45 20.90
N PRO A 316 18.08 -14.62 20.67
CA PRO A 316 19.04 -13.55 20.92
C PRO A 316 18.77 -12.37 19.99
N ASN A 317 19.16 -11.16 20.42
CA ASN A 317 18.95 -9.92 19.66
C ASN A 317 19.82 -9.79 18.40
N HIS A 318 20.65 -10.79 18.11
CA HIS A 318 21.49 -10.85 16.93
C HIS A 318 21.69 -12.30 16.46
N ASP A 319 22.09 -12.47 15.20
CA ASP A 319 22.44 -13.74 14.58
C ASP A 319 23.95 -14.04 14.64
N ALA A 320 24.39 -15.16 14.06
CA ALA A 320 25.77 -15.63 14.08
C ALA A 320 26.80 -14.71 13.39
N VAL A 321 26.36 -13.77 12.55
CA VAL A 321 27.23 -12.75 11.91
C VAL A 321 27.05 -11.37 12.52
N GLY A 322 26.16 -11.23 13.50
CA GLY A 322 25.88 -9.99 14.22
C GLY A 322 24.74 -9.16 13.62
N THR A 323 23.97 -9.71 12.69
CA THR A 323 22.74 -9.10 12.17
C THR A 323 21.71 -9.04 13.29
N THR A 324 21.04 -7.90 13.48
CA THR A 324 19.99 -7.76 14.50
C THR A 324 18.79 -8.66 14.23
N ARG A 325 18.12 -9.12 15.28
CA ARG A 325 16.91 -9.96 15.18
C ARG A 325 15.72 -9.39 15.96
N PRO A 326 14.48 -9.61 15.50
CA PRO A 326 14.10 -10.16 14.19
C PRO A 326 14.27 -9.11 13.06
N LEU A 327 14.53 -9.55 11.82
CA LEU A 327 14.45 -8.69 10.63
C LEU A 327 13.13 -8.82 9.88
N GLY A 328 12.45 -9.96 10.02
CA GLY A 328 11.12 -10.19 9.50
C GLY A 328 10.02 -10.08 10.56
N ALA A 329 8.87 -10.70 10.30
CA ALA A 329 7.74 -10.75 11.22
C ALA A 329 8.07 -11.45 12.54
N HIS A 330 8.93 -12.47 12.47
CA HIS A 330 9.44 -13.21 13.62
C HIS A 330 10.91 -13.59 13.38
N ALA A 331 11.63 -13.91 14.44
CA ALA A 331 13.01 -14.39 14.35
C ALA A 331 13.07 -15.66 13.52
N ASP A 332 14.12 -15.81 12.72
CA ASP A 332 14.28 -17.03 11.92
C ASP A 332 14.74 -18.19 12.80
N MET A 333 14.35 -19.41 12.41
CA MET A 333 14.95 -20.59 13.02
C MET A 333 16.39 -20.75 12.53
N GLY A 334 17.29 -21.11 13.45
CA GLY A 334 18.69 -21.36 13.18
C GLY A 334 19.58 -20.14 13.42
N PRO A 335 20.86 -20.24 13.01
CA PRO A 335 21.92 -19.32 13.42
C PRO A 335 21.98 -18.04 12.58
N TYR A 336 21.33 -17.99 11.43
CA TYR A 336 21.35 -16.84 10.53
C TYR A 336 19.97 -16.20 10.46
N GLU A 337 19.92 -14.88 10.47
CA GLU A 337 18.73 -14.15 10.08
C GLU A 337 18.77 -13.93 8.57
N PHE A 338 17.67 -14.22 7.90
CA PHE A 338 17.48 -13.96 6.49
C PHE A 338 17.44 -12.45 6.28
N LEU A 339 18.43 -11.94 5.56
CA LEU A 339 18.44 -10.56 5.10
C LEU A 339 17.34 -10.44 4.04
N SER A 340 16.25 -9.76 4.38
CA SER A 340 15.15 -9.53 3.45
C SER A 340 15.70 -8.97 2.13
N THR A 341 15.13 -9.47 1.03
CA THR A 341 15.29 -8.86 -0.29
C THR A 341 14.99 -7.37 -0.20
N PRO A 342 15.61 -6.54 -1.06
CA PRO A 342 15.12 -5.18 -1.25
C PRO A 342 13.64 -5.31 -1.62
N THR A 343 12.76 -4.85 -0.75
CA THR A 343 11.29 -4.83 -0.91
C THR A 343 10.85 -3.87 -2.03
N SER A 344 11.77 -3.48 -2.91
CA SER A 344 11.67 -2.39 -3.88
C SER A 344 11.82 -2.84 -5.33
N MET A 345 12.10 -4.13 -5.60
CA MET A 345 12.02 -4.64 -6.96
C MET A 345 10.65 -5.24 -7.23
N THR A 346 10.00 -4.68 -8.23
CA THR A 346 8.62 -4.99 -8.60
C THR A 346 8.55 -5.90 -9.82
N ILE A 347 9.55 -6.77 -10.00
CA ILE A 347 9.53 -7.83 -11.02
C ILE A 347 9.13 -9.14 -10.35
N ALA A 348 8.13 -9.82 -10.93
CA ALA A 348 7.74 -11.17 -10.57
C ALA A 348 7.90 -12.11 -11.76
N ILE A 349 8.26 -13.37 -11.50
CA ILE A 349 8.00 -14.48 -12.41
C ILE A 349 6.48 -14.68 -12.44
N ASN A 350 5.89 -14.60 -13.62
CA ASN A 350 4.45 -14.53 -13.81
C ASN A 350 3.86 -15.80 -14.44
N GLU A 351 4.55 -16.38 -15.42
CA GLU A 351 4.09 -17.54 -16.19
C GLU A 351 5.29 -18.38 -16.65
N ILE A 352 5.15 -19.71 -16.71
CA ILE A 352 6.21 -20.65 -17.10
C ILE A 352 5.64 -21.73 -18.01
N MET A 353 6.25 -21.95 -19.18
CA MET A 353 5.96 -23.07 -20.08
C MET A 353 7.13 -24.06 -20.07
N SER A 354 6.94 -25.18 -19.38
CA SER A 354 7.94 -26.27 -19.24
C SER A 354 7.55 -27.57 -19.98
N ASN A 355 6.45 -27.54 -20.74
CA ASN A 355 5.95 -28.69 -21.50
C ASN A 355 5.25 -28.20 -22.79
N PRO A 356 5.97 -27.52 -23.71
CA PRO A 356 5.38 -27.06 -24.96
C PRO A 356 5.07 -28.23 -25.90
N VAL A 357 4.22 -27.98 -26.91
CA VAL A 357 3.83 -29.01 -27.90
C VAL A 357 5.03 -29.56 -28.67
N ASP A 358 6.07 -28.75 -28.87
CA ASP A 358 7.34 -29.16 -29.43
C ASP A 358 8.42 -29.12 -28.33
N GLU A 359 8.63 -30.20 -27.61
CA GLU A 359 9.55 -30.29 -26.45
C GLU A 359 11.05 -30.01 -26.74
N GLY A 360 11.40 -29.54 -27.95
CA GLY A 360 12.76 -29.13 -28.29
C GLY A 360 12.88 -27.65 -28.66
N ARG A 361 11.82 -26.85 -28.49
CA ARG A 361 11.73 -25.41 -28.78
C ARG A 361 10.42 -24.85 -28.24
N ASP A 362 10.36 -23.57 -27.91
CA ASP A 362 9.14 -22.89 -27.45
C ASP A 362 8.91 -23.01 -25.92
N GLU A 363 9.93 -23.34 -25.14
CA GLU A 363 9.88 -23.09 -23.69
C GLU A 363 9.95 -21.57 -23.43
N PHE A 364 9.27 -21.11 -22.38
CA PHE A 364 9.37 -19.72 -21.97
C PHE A 364 9.19 -19.50 -20.47
N ILE A 365 9.77 -18.40 -19.98
CA ILE A 365 9.54 -17.84 -18.66
C ILE A 365 9.11 -16.39 -18.86
N GLU A 366 8.00 -16.01 -18.24
CA GLU A 366 7.49 -14.65 -18.28
C GLU A 366 7.79 -13.90 -16.98
N LEU A 367 8.19 -12.64 -17.13
CA LEU A 367 8.34 -11.66 -16.08
C LEU A 367 7.26 -10.59 -16.18
N TYR A 368 6.67 -10.20 -15.06
CA TYR A 368 5.75 -9.07 -14.96
C TYR A 368 6.32 -7.98 -14.05
N ASN A 369 6.31 -6.74 -14.53
CA ASN A 369 6.66 -5.57 -13.72
C ASN A 369 5.43 -4.94 -13.09
N PHE A 370 5.11 -5.30 -11.86
CA PHE A 370 3.95 -4.78 -11.12
C PHE A 370 4.19 -3.41 -10.46
N GLY A 371 5.33 -2.76 -10.73
CA GLY A 371 5.68 -1.47 -10.14
C GLY A 371 5.40 -0.28 -11.04
N ALA A 372 5.50 0.90 -10.45
CA ALA A 372 5.21 2.17 -11.11
C ALA A 372 6.34 2.69 -12.04
N THR A 373 7.48 2.00 -12.12
CA THR A 373 8.62 2.41 -12.96
C THR A 373 9.13 1.23 -13.80
N GLY A 374 9.70 1.54 -14.98
CA GLY A 374 10.27 0.51 -15.84
C GLY A 374 11.57 -0.07 -15.28
N ILE A 375 11.80 -1.36 -15.44
CA ILE A 375 12.96 -2.09 -14.91
C ILE A 375 13.75 -2.70 -16.06
N ASP A 376 15.02 -2.33 -16.17
CA ASP A 376 15.94 -2.93 -17.14
C ASP A 376 16.49 -4.24 -16.59
N VAL A 377 16.10 -5.35 -17.22
CA VAL A 377 16.52 -6.69 -16.82
C VAL A 377 17.74 -7.19 -17.60
N ALA A 378 18.42 -6.31 -18.35
CA ALA A 378 19.68 -6.65 -18.99
C ALA A 378 20.69 -7.21 -17.98
N GLY A 379 21.19 -8.40 -18.23
CA GLY A 379 22.18 -9.04 -17.38
C GLY A 379 21.61 -9.74 -16.14
N PHE A 380 20.29 -9.71 -15.90
CA PHE A 380 19.67 -10.53 -14.86
C PHE A 380 19.96 -12.00 -15.10
N ILE A 381 19.91 -12.82 -14.05
CA ILE A 381 20.25 -14.23 -14.11
C ILE A 381 19.03 -15.08 -13.82
N VAL A 382 18.72 -16.03 -14.70
CA VAL A 382 17.71 -17.05 -14.52
C VAL A 382 18.37 -18.39 -14.18
N ASP A 383 17.80 -19.13 -13.24
CA ASP A 383 18.31 -20.40 -12.69
C ASP A 383 17.16 -21.41 -12.66
N ASP A 384 17.30 -22.54 -13.34
CA ASP A 384 16.30 -23.63 -13.40
C ASP A 384 16.54 -24.73 -12.35
N GLY A 385 17.48 -24.50 -11.43
CA GLY A 385 17.95 -25.48 -10.45
C GLY A 385 19.17 -26.28 -10.89
N ASP A 386 19.49 -26.32 -12.18
CA ASP A 386 20.58 -27.13 -12.75
C ASP A 386 21.63 -26.28 -13.49
N GLU A 387 21.23 -25.20 -14.14
CA GLU A 387 22.10 -24.25 -14.85
C GLU A 387 21.66 -22.78 -14.61
N ARG A 388 22.57 -21.84 -14.86
CA ARG A 388 22.31 -20.40 -14.75
C ARG A 388 22.60 -19.70 -16.06
N ASP A 389 21.67 -18.88 -16.50
CA ASP A 389 21.77 -18.11 -17.72
C ASP A 389 21.60 -16.62 -17.50
N THR A 390 22.32 -15.82 -18.29
CA THR A 390 22.21 -14.36 -18.28
C THR A 390 21.22 -13.88 -19.34
N LEU A 391 20.28 -13.02 -18.94
CA LEU A 391 19.25 -12.45 -19.80
C LEU A 391 19.81 -11.35 -20.70
N VAL A 392 19.43 -11.41 -21.97
CA VAL A 392 19.72 -10.42 -23.01
C VAL A 392 18.50 -10.17 -23.89
N GLY A 393 18.45 -9.00 -24.53
CA GLY A 393 17.40 -8.70 -25.51
C GLY A 393 17.48 -9.60 -26.73
N ARG A 394 16.37 -10.20 -27.13
CA ARG A 394 16.34 -11.11 -28.29
C ARG A 394 16.67 -10.36 -29.58
N SER A 395 17.60 -10.87 -30.37
CA SER A 395 18.13 -10.22 -31.59
C SER A 395 18.64 -8.78 -31.36
N GLY A 396 19.10 -8.45 -30.14
CA GLY A 396 19.51 -7.09 -29.76
C GLY A 396 18.34 -6.14 -29.49
N GLY A 397 17.16 -6.68 -29.18
CA GLY A 397 15.97 -5.91 -28.77
C GLY A 397 16.09 -5.29 -27.38
N ALA A 398 15.02 -4.65 -26.94
CA ALA A 398 14.96 -3.98 -25.63
C ALA A 398 15.04 -4.97 -24.46
N THR A 399 15.50 -4.47 -23.32
CA THR A 399 15.55 -5.18 -22.03
C THR A 399 14.84 -4.43 -20.90
N LEU A 400 14.37 -3.20 -21.18
CA LEU A 400 13.58 -2.39 -20.27
C LEU A 400 12.12 -2.82 -20.30
N ILE A 401 11.65 -3.46 -19.23
CA ILE A 401 10.25 -3.81 -19.00
C ILE A 401 9.54 -2.57 -18.44
N PRO A 402 8.58 -1.95 -19.15
CA PRO A 402 7.85 -0.79 -18.64
C PRO A 402 7.08 -1.09 -17.35
N ALA A 403 6.64 -0.05 -16.64
CA ALA A 403 5.71 -0.19 -15.52
C ALA A 403 4.41 -0.87 -15.99
N GLY A 404 3.94 -1.90 -15.27
CA GLY A 404 2.82 -2.74 -15.70
C GLY A 404 3.10 -3.56 -16.97
N GLY A 405 4.36 -3.66 -17.40
CA GLY A 405 4.76 -4.35 -18.63
C GLY A 405 5.19 -5.80 -18.40
N TYR A 406 5.11 -6.60 -19.46
CA TYR A 406 5.53 -8.00 -19.48
C TYR A 406 6.82 -8.18 -20.27
N ALA A 407 7.62 -9.18 -19.89
CA ALA A 407 8.71 -9.67 -20.70
C ALA A 407 8.67 -11.19 -20.81
N VAL A 408 8.81 -11.70 -22.02
CA VAL A 408 8.83 -13.15 -22.29
C VAL A 408 10.27 -13.54 -22.62
N ILE A 409 10.85 -14.40 -21.80
CA ILE A 409 12.16 -15.00 -22.01
C ILE A 409 11.93 -16.30 -22.78
N VAL A 410 12.42 -16.36 -24.01
CA VAL A 410 12.23 -17.51 -24.92
C VAL A 410 13.56 -18.15 -25.28
N ASP A 411 13.51 -19.39 -25.72
CA ASP A 411 14.67 -20.07 -26.29
C ASP A 411 15.30 -19.26 -27.44
N PRO A 412 16.63 -19.31 -27.60
CA PRO A 412 17.33 -18.62 -28.69
C PRO A 412 16.82 -18.97 -30.10
N ASP A 413 16.30 -20.19 -30.30
CA ASP A 413 15.79 -20.69 -31.58
C ASP A 413 14.26 -20.60 -31.75
N TYR A 414 13.56 -19.97 -30.78
CA TYR A 414 12.13 -19.69 -30.84
C TYR A 414 11.71 -19.15 -32.22
N ALA A 415 10.64 -19.66 -32.81
CA ALA A 415 10.26 -19.34 -34.18
C ALA A 415 9.03 -18.42 -34.31
N GLY A 416 8.57 -17.81 -33.21
CA GLY A 416 7.38 -16.96 -33.20
C GLY A 416 6.08 -17.76 -33.17
N PHE A 417 6.07 -18.87 -32.43
CA PHE A 417 4.90 -19.74 -32.28
C PHE A 417 3.77 -19.11 -31.47
N TYR A 418 4.11 -18.42 -30.37
CA TYR A 418 3.17 -17.69 -29.54
C TYR A 418 2.85 -16.30 -30.12
N GLY A 419 1.60 -15.90 -30.01
CA GLY A 419 1.10 -14.57 -30.40
C GLY A 419 1.49 -13.47 -29.40
N ILE A 420 2.77 -13.35 -29.07
CA ILE A 420 3.27 -12.42 -28.04
C ILE A 420 2.99 -10.97 -28.50
N PRO A 421 2.27 -10.16 -27.70
CA PRO A 421 1.99 -8.77 -28.01
C PRO A 421 3.27 -7.95 -28.25
N THR A 422 3.23 -6.99 -29.17
CA THR A 422 4.38 -6.12 -29.46
C THR A 422 4.75 -5.18 -28.31
N SER A 423 3.86 -5.04 -27.32
CA SER A 423 4.10 -4.31 -26.07
C SER A 423 4.96 -5.11 -25.08
N ALA A 424 5.01 -6.44 -25.19
CA ALA A 424 5.84 -7.27 -24.33
C ALA A 424 7.30 -7.25 -24.82
N VAL A 425 8.22 -7.17 -23.87
CA VAL A 425 9.66 -7.20 -24.13
C VAL A 425 10.09 -8.64 -24.40
N LEU A 426 10.82 -8.87 -25.49
CA LEU A 426 11.26 -10.22 -25.86
C LEU A 426 12.72 -10.44 -25.50
N LEU A 427 12.95 -11.34 -24.55
CA LEU A 427 14.26 -11.67 -23.99
C LEU A 427 14.69 -13.07 -24.43
N THR A 428 15.98 -13.35 -24.29
CA THR A 428 16.56 -14.68 -24.47
C THR A 428 17.83 -14.79 -23.61
N VAL A 429 18.49 -15.94 -23.66
CA VAL A 429 19.71 -16.21 -22.90
C VAL A 429 20.97 -16.04 -23.74
N ALA A 430 22.04 -15.51 -23.14
CA ALA A 430 23.26 -15.14 -23.87
C ALA A 430 24.20 -16.32 -24.19
N SER A 431 24.13 -17.39 -23.40
CA SER A 431 25.17 -18.43 -23.30
C SER A 431 24.71 -19.86 -23.59
N SER A 432 23.42 -20.14 -23.45
CA SER A 432 22.85 -21.47 -23.68
C SER A 432 22.08 -21.54 -25.01
N THR A 433 21.76 -22.75 -25.45
CA THR A 433 20.87 -23.02 -26.59
C THR A 433 19.41 -23.21 -26.17
N THR A 434 19.14 -23.29 -24.87
CA THR A 434 17.84 -23.52 -24.23
C THR A 434 17.76 -22.64 -22.97
N LEU A 435 16.57 -22.39 -22.44
CA LEU A 435 16.42 -21.77 -21.11
C LEU A 435 16.95 -22.71 -20.02
N GLY A 436 18.01 -22.29 -19.33
CA GLY A 436 18.74 -23.17 -18.42
C GLY A 436 19.35 -24.35 -19.19
N SER A 437 19.14 -25.56 -18.67
CA SER A 437 19.49 -26.82 -19.31
C SER A 437 18.35 -27.44 -20.15
N GLY A 438 17.24 -26.69 -20.29
CA GLY A 438 15.93 -27.14 -20.79
C GLY A 438 14.97 -27.29 -19.60
N LEU A 439 13.81 -26.65 -19.66
CA LEU A 439 12.82 -26.67 -18.58
C LEU A 439 12.06 -27.98 -18.56
N SER A 440 12.01 -28.60 -17.39
CA SER A 440 11.22 -29.80 -17.11
C SER A 440 10.04 -29.48 -16.19
N ASN A 441 9.05 -30.38 -16.18
CA ASN A 441 7.91 -30.30 -15.26
C ASN A 441 8.29 -30.41 -13.76
N ALA A 442 9.57 -30.62 -13.43
CA ALA A 442 10.09 -30.72 -12.07
C ALA A 442 11.08 -29.60 -11.72
N ASP A 443 11.35 -28.69 -12.65
CA ASP A 443 12.43 -27.70 -12.50
C ASP A 443 11.88 -26.45 -11.80
N PRO A 444 12.48 -26.02 -10.68
CA PRO A 444 12.16 -24.73 -10.09
C PRO A 444 12.80 -23.62 -10.93
N VAL A 445 12.16 -22.45 -11.01
CA VAL A 445 12.75 -21.27 -11.69
C VAL A 445 13.08 -20.22 -10.64
N ARG A 446 14.26 -19.60 -10.70
CA ARG A 446 14.66 -18.50 -9.83
C ARG A 446 15.23 -17.36 -10.65
N LEU A 447 14.88 -16.14 -10.27
CA LEU A 447 15.38 -14.92 -10.88
C LEU A 447 16.30 -14.19 -9.91
N PHE A 448 17.47 -13.79 -10.40
CA PHE A 448 18.47 -13.00 -9.69
C PHE A 448 18.81 -11.73 -10.47
N MET A 449 19.26 -10.70 -9.75
CA MET A 449 19.92 -9.55 -10.37
C MET A 449 21.19 -9.96 -11.12
N GLY A 450 21.75 -9.04 -11.91
CA GLY A 450 23.00 -9.27 -12.64
C GLY A 450 24.25 -9.49 -11.78
N ASP A 451 24.15 -9.35 -10.45
CA ASP A 451 25.21 -9.78 -9.52
C ASP A 451 25.22 -11.30 -9.26
N GLY A 452 24.17 -12.01 -9.68
CA GLY A 452 24.00 -13.46 -9.53
C GLY A 452 23.76 -13.94 -8.10
N VAL A 453 23.57 -13.04 -7.15
CA VAL A 453 23.42 -13.36 -5.72
C VAL A 453 22.21 -12.71 -5.07
N THR A 454 21.68 -11.61 -5.61
CA THR A 454 20.50 -10.90 -5.09
C THR A 454 19.24 -11.49 -5.72
N PRO A 455 18.39 -12.21 -4.97
CA PRO A 455 17.17 -12.84 -5.49
C PRO A 455 16.11 -11.78 -5.79
N VAL A 456 15.31 -12.05 -6.83
CA VAL A 456 14.20 -11.20 -7.29
C VAL A 456 12.88 -11.90 -7.06
N ASP A 457 12.72 -13.11 -7.60
CA ASP A 457 11.52 -13.94 -7.43
C ASP A 457 11.83 -15.43 -7.71
N SER A 458 10.92 -16.34 -7.34
CA SER A 458 11.03 -17.76 -7.71
C SER A 458 9.69 -18.45 -7.99
N PHE A 459 9.81 -19.62 -8.61
CA PHE A 459 8.81 -20.66 -8.76
C PHE A 459 9.35 -21.94 -8.12
N SER A 460 8.91 -22.23 -6.89
CA SER A 460 9.42 -23.34 -6.07
C SER A 460 8.60 -24.61 -6.15
N PHE A 461 7.43 -24.55 -6.78
CA PHE A 461 6.44 -25.63 -6.74
C PHE A 461 6.11 -26.16 -8.15
N PRO A 462 7.11 -26.70 -8.89
CA PRO A 462 6.88 -27.20 -10.23
C PRO A 462 5.92 -28.39 -10.26
N PHE A 463 4.99 -28.34 -11.22
CA PHE A 463 4.09 -29.42 -11.52
C PHE A 463 3.78 -29.46 -13.03
N ASN A 464 3.32 -30.60 -13.50
CA ASN A 464 2.94 -30.77 -14.90
C ASN A 464 1.53 -30.22 -15.16
N ALA A 465 1.43 -29.10 -15.86
CA ALA A 465 0.17 -28.46 -16.24
C ALA A 465 -0.52 -29.15 -17.45
N GLY A 466 0.22 -29.94 -18.23
CA GLY A 466 -0.23 -30.56 -19.47
C GLY A 466 0.54 -30.08 -20.69
N ASN A 467 0.41 -30.80 -21.81
CA ASN A 467 1.12 -30.47 -23.04
C ASN A 467 0.57 -29.19 -23.68
N GLY A 468 1.44 -28.21 -23.91
CA GLY A 468 1.09 -26.88 -24.41
C GLY A 468 0.35 -26.00 -23.40
N ILE A 469 0.40 -26.34 -22.11
CA ILE A 469 -0.24 -25.59 -21.03
C ILE A 469 0.84 -25.05 -20.09
N SER A 470 0.86 -23.74 -19.87
CA SER A 470 1.78 -23.08 -18.93
C SER A 470 1.28 -23.19 -17.49
N VAL A 471 2.17 -22.89 -16.55
CA VAL A 471 1.86 -22.63 -15.15
C VAL A 471 1.87 -21.11 -14.94
N GLU A 472 0.77 -20.58 -14.42
CA GLU A 472 0.56 -19.14 -14.19
C GLU A 472 0.46 -18.85 -12.69
N LYS A 473 0.90 -17.66 -12.29
CA LYS A 473 0.71 -17.12 -10.94
C LYS A 473 -0.70 -16.52 -10.83
N ASP A 474 -1.49 -16.96 -9.85
CA ASP A 474 -2.89 -16.57 -9.63
C ASP A 474 -3.01 -15.15 -9.04
N ASP A 475 -2.24 -14.88 -7.98
CA ASP A 475 -2.12 -13.57 -7.34
C ASP A 475 -0.65 -13.16 -7.30
N ILE A 476 -0.28 -12.09 -8.02
CA ILE A 476 1.09 -11.54 -8.00
C ILE A 476 1.53 -11.18 -6.58
N ALA A 477 0.63 -10.72 -5.71
CA ALA A 477 0.94 -10.38 -4.32
C ALA A 477 1.02 -11.61 -3.40
N GLY A 478 0.46 -12.75 -3.82
CA GLY A 478 0.46 -14.01 -3.09
C GLY A 478 1.84 -14.69 -3.00
N GLY A 479 2.83 -14.21 -3.78
CA GLY A 479 4.21 -14.69 -3.77
C GLY A 479 4.38 -16.15 -4.22
N ASP A 480 5.56 -16.73 -3.98
CA ASP A 480 5.86 -18.11 -4.35
C ASP A 480 5.31 -19.10 -3.32
N THR A 481 4.04 -19.49 -3.49
CA THR A 481 3.42 -20.56 -2.69
C THR A 481 2.74 -21.58 -3.61
N GLY A 482 2.77 -22.86 -3.23
CA GLY A 482 2.21 -23.92 -4.10
C GLY A 482 0.70 -23.83 -4.34
N ALA A 483 -0.03 -23.01 -3.59
CA ALA A 483 -1.46 -22.74 -3.83
C ALA A 483 -1.69 -21.58 -4.82
N ASN A 484 -0.66 -20.77 -5.07
CA ASN A 484 -0.71 -19.59 -5.92
C ASN A 484 -0.28 -19.88 -7.37
N TRP A 485 0.21 -21.09 -7.65
CA TRP A 485 0.58 -21.54 -8.98
C TRP A 485 -0.48 -22.49 -9.53
N VAL A 486 -1.06 -22.14 -10.67
CA VAL A 486 -2.16 -22.89 -11.30
C VAL A 486 -1.85 -23.17 -12.77
N ALA A 487 -2.39 -24.26 -13.31
CA ALA A 487 -2.30 -24.51 -14.75
C ALA A 487 -3.11 -23.44 -15.49
N SER A 488 -2.54 -22.82 -16.51
CA SER A 488 -3.19 -21.78 -17.29
C SER A 488 -4.54 -22.27 -17.83
N PRO A 489 -5.65 -21.64 -17.44
CA PRO A 489 -6.96 -22.09 -17.89
C PRO A 489 -7.22 -21.85 -19.39
N CYS A 490 -6.47 -20.93 -20.01
CA CYS A 490 -6.57 -20.62 -21.43
C CYS A 490 -5.37 -21.17 -22.24
N GLY A 491 -4.60 -22.10 -21.67
CA GLY A 491 -3.44 -22.74 -22.29
C GLY A 491 -2.13 -21.98 -22.01
N SER A 492 -2.00 -20.74 -22.47
CA SER A 492 -0.86 -19.87 -22.12
C SER A 492 -1.14 -18.41 -22.49
N THR A 493 -0.54 -17.46 -21.77
CA THR A 493 -0.73 -16.01 -21.93
C THR A 493 0.57 -15.21 -22.15
N PRO A 494 1.55 -15.67 -22.96
CA PRO A 494 2.84 -15.01 -23.03
C PRO A 494 2.74 -13.58 -23.59
N GLY A 495 3.20 -12.63 -22.79
CA GLY A 495 3.22 -11.19 -23.00
C GLY A 495 1.91 -10.48 -22.62
N ALA A 496 1.01 -11.14 -21.90
CA ALA A 496 -0.32 -10.66 -21.54
C ALA A 496 -0.69 -11.01 -20.09
N GLU A 497 -1.86 -10.54 -19.64
CA GLU A 497 -2.37 -10.81 -18.30
C GLU A 497 -2.74 -12.30 -18.12
N ASN A 498 -2.37 -12.89 -16.98
CA ASN A 498 -2.63 -14.30 -16.68
C ASN A 498 -4.12 -14.63 -16.68
N CYS A 499 -4.46 -15.75 -17.30
CA CYS A 499 -5.79 -16.34 -17.21
C CYS A 499 -6.07 -16.98 -15.86
N ALA A 500 -5.06 -17.23 -15.02
CA ALA A 500 -5.23 -17.68 -13.64
C ALA A 500 -6.11 -16.74 -12.81
N SER A 501 -5.88 -15.42 -12.95
CA SER A 501 -6.65 -14.36 -12.29
C SER A 501 -8.08 -14.19 -12.82
N LEU A 502 -8.40 -14.88 -13.92
CA LEU A 502 -9.69 -14.82 -14.59
C LEU A 502 -10.38 -16.19 -14.49
N PRO A 503 -11.71 -16.23 -14.33
CA PRO A 503 -12.44 -17.44 -14.69
C PRO A 503 -12.11 -17.74 -16.17
N PRO A 504 -11.85 -19.00 -16.56
CA PRO A 504 -11.02 -19.43 -17.69
C PRO A 504 -11.20 -18.84 -19.12
N ASN A 505 -12.06 -17.85 -19.36
CA ASN A 505 -12.55 -17.53 -20.70
C ASN A 505 -13.09 -16.07 -20.89
N VAL A 506 -12.33 -15.01 -20.57
CA VAL A 506 -12.74 -13.62 -20.93
C VAL A 506 -11.51 -12.77 -21.29
N SER A 507 -11.57 -12.00 -22.39
CA SER A 507 -10.57 -10.95 -22.72
C SER A 507 -10.96 -9.60 -22.09
N THR A 508 -10.03 -8.89 -21.42
CA THR A 508 -10.29 -7.63 -20.70
C THR A 508 -10.14 -6.34 -21.53
N GLN A 509 -9.79 -6.41 -22.82
CA GLN A 509 -9.72 -5.18 -23.64
C GLN A 509 -11.08 -4.69 -24.17
N VAL A 510 -12.10 -5.55 -24.16
CA VAL A 510 -13.46 -5.20 -24.61
C VAL A 510 -14.47 -5.96 -23.73
N LEU A 511 -15.16 -5.25 -22.84
CA LEU A 511 -16.11 -5.83 -21.87
C LEU A 511 -17.46 -6.15 -22.54
N ILE A 512 -17.45 -7.08 -23.49
CA ILE A 512 -18.62 -7.60 -24.22
C ILE A 512 -18.71 -9.12 -24.05
N ALA A 513 -19.91 -9.62 -23.75
CA ALA A 513 -20.18 -11.05 -23.65
C ALA A 513 -21.17 -11.51 -24.73
N ILE A 514 -20.95 -12.70 -25.31
CA ILE A 514 -21.98 -13.54 -25.94
C ILE A 514 -22.92 -13.99 -24.82
N ASN A 515 -24.11 -13.41 -24.80
CA ASN A 515 -25.04 -13.51 -23.69
C ASN A 515 -26.15 -14.55 -23.92
N GLU A 516 -26.64 -14.69 -25.15
CA GLU A 516 -27.72 -15.63 -25.50
C GLU A 516 -27.53 -16.14 -26.95
N VAL A 517 -27.80 -17.43 -27.19
CA VAL A 517 -27.70 -18.06 -28.51
C VAL A 517 -28.96 -18.87 -28.81
N MET A 518 -29.60 -18.59 -29.95
CA MET A 518 -30.75 -19.36 -30.46
C MET A 518 -30.36 -20.11 -31.74
N ALA A 519 -30.04 -21.39 -31.59
CA ALA A 519 -29.63 -22.28 -32.68
C ALA A 519 -30.71 -23.30 -33.11
N ASN A 520 -31.88 -23.30 -32.46
CA ASN A 520 -33.00 -24.19 -32.79
C ASN A 520 -34.35 -23.47 -32.64
N PRO A 521 -34.61 -22.41 -33.41
CA PRO A 521 -35.84 -21.66 -33.32
C PRO A 521 -37.03 -22.43 -33.92
N LEU A 522 -38.27 -22.03 -33.59
CA LEU A 522 -39.49 -22.65 -34.13
C LEU A 522 -39.60 -22.56 -35.67
N ASP A 523 -38.96 -21.56 -36.27
CA ASP A 523 -38.76 -21.41 -37.71
C ASP A 523 -37.26 -21.32 -38.00
N GLU A 524 -36.62 -22.46 -38.24
CA GLU A 524 -35.17 -22.61 -38.49
C GLU A 524 -34.66 -21.81 -39.69
N ALA A 525 -35.54 -21.33 -40.57
CA ALA A 525 -35.09 -20.54 -41.71
C ALA A 525 -34.88 -19.04 -41.39
N LYS A 526 -35.30 -18.56 -40.21
CA LYS A 526 -35.42 -17.10 -39.91
C LYS A 526 -35.30 -16.69 -38.44
N GLY A 527 -35.15 -17.64 -37.53
CA GLY A 527 -35.24 -17.40 -36.09
C GLY A 527 -33.90 -17.44 -35.37
N GLU A 528 -32.79 -17.67 -36.07
CA GLU A 528 -31.48 -17.77 -35.44
C GLU A 528 -31.00 -16.38 -35.01
N PHE A 529 -30.40 -16.31 -33.82
CA PHE A 529 -29.79 -15.07 -33.33
C PHE A 529 -28.67 -15.35 -32.33
N ILE A 530 -27.79 -14.36 -32.21
CA ILE A 530 -26.76 -14.25 -31.17
C ILE A 530 -26.96 -12.91 -30.47
N GLU A 531 -27.04 -12.91 -29.14
CA GLU A 531 -27.10 -11.71 -28.33
C GLU A 531 -25.73 -11.38 -27.71
N LEU A 532 -25.39 -10.09 -27.73
CA LEU A 532 -24.21 -9.52 -27.09
C LEU A 532 -24.62 -8.55 -25.98
N TYR A 533 -23.86 -8.52 -24.88
CA TYR A 533 -24.09 -7.61 -23.76
C TYR A 533 -22.82 -6.81 -23.42
N ASN A 534 -22.93 -5.48 -23.32
CA ASN A 534 -21.84 -4.62 -22.85
C ASN A 534 -21.92 -4.46 -21.33
N PHE A 535 -20.99 -5.07 -20.61
CA PHE A 535 -20.89 -4.98 -19.15
C PHE A 535 -19.82 -3.97 -18.68
N GLY A 536 -19.22 -3.22 -19.61
CA GLY A 536 -18.24 -2.17 -19.32
C GLY A 536 -18.84 -0.78 -19.13
N ALA A 537 -18.01 0.15 -18.63
CA ALA A 537 -18.39 1.54 -18.34
C ALA A 537 -18.37 2.49 -19.56
N THR A 538 -17.98 2.01 -20.74
CA THR A 538 -17.89 2.84 -21.96
C THR A 538 -18.68 2.23 -23.12
N ALA A 539 -19.13 3.08 -24.06
CA ALA A 539 -19.85 2.63 -25.26
C ALA A 539 -18.87 2.01 -26.28
N ILE A 540 -19.31 0.95 -26.96
CA ILE A 540 -18.45 0.14 -27.85
C ILE A 540 -19.07 0.09 -29.25
N ASP A 541 -18.28 0.37 -30.28
CA ASP A 541 -18.73 0.26 -31.67
C ASP A 541 -18.51 -1.16 -32.20
N LEU A 542 -19.61 -1.85 -32.52
CA LEU A 542 -19.61 -3.24 -32.97
C LEU A 542 -19.41 -3.38 -34.49
N GLY A 543 -19.34 -2.27 -35.23
CA GLY A 543 -19.25 -2.27 -36.68
C GLY A 543 -17.97 -2.95 -37.18
N GLY A 544 -18.13 -4.02 -37.96
CA GLY A 544 -17.01 -4.74 -38.57
C GLY A 544 -16.29 -5.73 -37.66
N MET A 545 -16.72 -5.88 -36.40
CA MET A 545 -16.30 -7.01 -35.56
C MET A 545 -16.71 -8.34 -36.20
N LEU A 546 -16.01 -9.43 -35.90
CA LEU A 546 -16.22 -10.71 -36.56
C LEU A 546 -16.88 -11.73 -35.63
N ILE A 547 -17.86 -12.47 -36.13
CA ILE A 547 -18.43 -13.66 -35.47
C ILE A 547 -18.03 -14.89 -36.29
N ASN A 548 -17.60 -15.95 -35.60
CA ASN A 548 -17.26 -17.25 -36.19
C ASN A 548 -18.02 -18.36 -35.44
N ASP A 549 -18.69 -19.24 -36.17
CA ASP A 549 -19.52 -20.35 -35.66
C ASP A 549 -18.82 -21.73 -35.77
N GLY A 550 -17.51 -21.73 -35.96
CA GLY A 550 -16.68 -22.92 -36.10
C GLY A 550 -16.41 -23.32 -37.55
N ASP A 551 -17.16 -22.80 -38.53
CA ASP A 551 -16.95 -23.10 -39.94
C ASP A 551 -17.06 -21.91 -40.91
N ALA A 552 -17.70 -20.81 -40.51
CA ALA A 552 -17.76 -19.55 -41.24
C ALA A 552 -17.33 -18.36 -40.36
N THR A 553 -17.08 -17.21 -40.98
CA THR A 553 -16.76 -15.97 -40.26
C THR A 553 -17.40 -14.79 -40.96
N ASP A 554 -18.21 -14.05 -40.21
CA ASP A 554 -19.01 -12.94 -40.70
C ASP A 554 -18.69 -11.64 -39.97
N ALA A 555 -18.72 -10.53 -40.69
CA ALA A 555 -18.57 -9.20 -40.11
C ALA A 555 -19.94 -8.63 -39.69
N LEU A 556 -19.99 -8.05 -38.49
CA LEU A 556 -21.18 -7.39 -37.95
C LEU A 556 -21.47 -6.05 -38.66
N ALA A 557 -22.74 -5.82 -38.92
CA ALA A 557 -23.27 -4.60 -39.52
C ALA A 557 -24.59 -4.19 -38.85
N GLY A 558 -24.93 -2.91 -38.90
CA GLY A 558 -26.21 -2.41 -38.37
C GLY A 558 -27.40 -2.99 -39.13
N TRP A 559 -28.43 -3.45 -38.40
CA TRP A 559 -29.65 -3.99 -39.00
C TRP A 559 -30.33 -2.94 -39.90
N GLN A 560 -30.59 -3.29 -41.17
CA GLN A 560 -31.18 -2.39 -42.18
C GLN A 560 -30.47 -1.02 -42.33
N GLY A 561 -29.16 -0.97 -42.07
CA GLY A 561 -28.38 0.27 -42.11
C GLY A 561 -28.51 1.13 -40.85
N GLY A 562 -28.94 0.56 -39.73
CA GLY A 562 -28.94 1.17 -38.40
C GLY A 562 -27.54 1.37 -37.81
N GLY A 563 -27.47 1.90 -36.59
CA GLY A 563 -26.21 2.12 -35.88
C GLY A 563 -25.57 0.83 -35.37
N THR A 564 -24.32 0.93 -34.90
CA THR A 564 -23.51 -0.19 -34.38
C THR A 564 -22.95 0.09 -32.98
N LEU A 565 -23.26 1.26 -32.40
CA LEU A 565 -22.74 1.68 -31.10
C LEU A 565 -23.58 1.10 -29.95
N LEU A 566 -22.99 0.19 -29.18
CA LEU A 566 -23.59 -0.43 -27.99
C LEU A 566 -23.20 0.34 -26.72
N GLN A 567 -24.18 0.91 -26.03
CA GLN A 567 -23.97 1.67 -24.79
C GLN A 567 -23.61 0.77 -23.59
N PRO A 568 -23.00 1.31 -22.52
CA PRO A 568 -22.83 0.61 -21.25
C PRO A 568 -24.14 -0.02 -20.75
N GLY A 569 -24.12 -1.28 -20.34
CA GLY A 569 -25.28 -1.99 -19.79
C GLY A 569 -26.38 -2.32 -20.81
N GLN A 570 -26.15 -2.13 -22.11
CA GLN A 570 -27.11 -2.36 -23.17
C GLN A 570 -26.89 -3.73 -23.86
N PHE A 571 -27.98 -4.29 -24.41
CA PHE A 571 -27.97 -5.51 -25.23
C PHE A 571 -27.99 -5.21 -26.73
N ALA A 572 -27.26 -6.00 -27.51
CA ALA A 572 -27.34 -6.05 -28.97
C ALA A 572 -27.78 -7.44 -29.45
N VAL A 573 -28.74 -7.50 -30.37
CA VAL A 573 -29.19 -8.76 -30.97
C VAL A 573 -28.75 -8.81 -32.43
N VAL A 574 -27.89 -9.78 -32.75
CA VAL A 574 -27.44 -10.10 -34.11
C VAL A 574 -28.47 -11.04 -34.73
N LEU A 575 -29.28 -10.49 -35.63
CA LEU A 575 -30.36 -11.20 -36.30
C LEU A 575 -29.90 -11.76 -37.64
N ASP A 576 -30.38 -12.97 -37.95
CA ASP A 576 -30.39 -13.55 -39.28
C ASP A 576 -30.91 -12.53 -40.32
N PRO A 577 -30.21 -12.28 -41.45
CA PRO A 577 -30.66 -11.32 -42.47
C PRO A 577 -32.10 -11.58 -42.98
N GLU A 578 -32.58 -12.81 -42.88
CA GLU A 578 -33.92 -13.27 -43.28
C GLU A 578 -34.99 -13.11 -42.17
N TYR A 579 -34.62 -12.58 -41.00
CA TYR A 579 -35.50 -12.39 -39.85
C TYR A 579 -36.79 -11.64 -40.20
N VAL A 580 -37.93 -12.16 -39.72
CA VAL A 580 -39.25 -11.52 -39.87
C VAL A 580 -39.61 -10.78 -38.60
N ALA A 581 -39.86 -9.47 -38.73
CA ALA A 581 -40.33 -8.63 -37.64
C ALA A 581 -41.54 -9.26 -36.91
N GLY A 582 -41.40 -9.45 -35.60
CA GLY A 582 -42.42 -10.04 -34.73
C GLY A 582 -42.25 -11.53 -34.45
N ALA A 583 -41.17 -12.18 -34.91
CA ALA A 583 -40.83 -13.55 -34.51
C ALA A 583 -40.39 -13.64 -33.03
N TYR A 584 -39.79 -12.56 -32.50
CA TYR A 584 -39.46 -12.40 -31.07
C TYR A 584 -40.01 -11.08 -30.53
N THR A 585 -40.25 -11.04 -29.22
CA THR A 585 -40.57 -9.79 -28.51
C THR A 585 -39.27 -9.16 -28.03
N ILE A 586 -38.73 -8.21 -28.79
CA ILE A 586 -37.48 -7.52 -28.46
C ILE A 586 -37.81 -6.14 -27.86
N PRO A 587 -37.28 -5.76 -26.68
CA PRO A 587 -37.54 -4.46 -26.05
C PRO A 587 -37.11 -3.26 -26.89
N ASN A 588 -37.85 -2.16 -26.77
CA ASN A 588 -37.49 -0.88 -27.36
C ASN A 588 -36.19 -0.36 -26.73
N GLY A 589 -35.21 0.00 -27.55
CA GLY A 589 -33.89 0.43 -27.10
C GLY A 589 -32.81 -0.65 -27.23
N THR A 590 -33.15 -1.88 -27.61
CA THR A 590 -32.17 -2.91 -28.00
C THR A 590 -31.45 -2.51 -29.28
N LEU A 591 -30.12 -2.66 -29.34
CA LEU A 591 -29.37 -2.46 -30.57
C LEU A 591 -29.58 -3.66 -31.50
N LEU A 592 -30.02 -3.42 -32.74
CA LEU A 592 -30.21 -4.51 -33.72
C LEU A 592 -29.07 -4.53 -34.73
N LEU A 593 -28.46 -5.70 -34.87
CA LEU A 593 -27.36 -5.98 -35.79
C LEU A 593 -27.72 -7.11 -36.77
N THR A 594 -26.91 -7.26 -37.80
CA THR A 594 -26.93 -8.36 -38.76
C THR A 594 -25.51 -8.64 -39.27
N VAL A 595 -25.37 -9.58 -40.19
CA VAL A 595 -24.11 -9.93 -40.84
C VAL A 595 -24.01 -9.33 -42.26
N ALA A 596 -22.82 -8.91 -42.66
CA ALA A 596 -22.63 -8.07 -43.86
C ALA A 596 -22.63 -8.83 -45.20
N SER A 597 -22.52 -10.17 -45.25
CA SER A 597 -22.22 -10.87 -46.52
C SER A 597 -22.82 -12.28 -46.73
N THR A 598 -23.76 -12.73 -45.91
CA THR A 598 -24.37 -14.08 -45.99
C THR A 598 -25.91 -14.01 -45.93
N THR A 599 -26.58 -15.15 -46.10
CA THR A 599 -28.05 -15.33 -45.98
C THR A 599 -28.45 -16.03 -44.68
N THR A 600 -27.52 -16.08 -43.72
CA THR A 600 -27.61 -16.75 -42.40
C THR A 600 -26.51 -16.18 -41.51
N VAL A 601 -26.68 -16.19 -40.18
CA VAL A 601 -25.56 -15.90 -39.26
C VAL A 601 -24.58 -17.08 -39.31
N GLY A 602 -23.33 -16.83 -39.69
CA GLY A 602 -22.35 -17.89 -39.94
C GLY A 602 -22.69 -18.68 -41.20
N SER A 603 -22.69 -20.02 -41.11
CA SER A 603 -23.20 -20.92 -42.14
C SER A 603 -24.63 -21.45 -41.87
N GLY A 604 -25.25 -20.96 -40.78
CA GLY A 604 -26.51 -21.42 -40.19
C GLY A 604 -26.23 -22.11 -38.86
N LEU A 605 -26.80 -21.63 -37.76
CA LEU A 605 -26.44 -22.06 -36.41
C LEU A 605 -27.01 -23.45 -36.08
N ALA A 606 -26.16 -24.47 -35.97
CA ALA A 606 -26.53 -25.75 -35.38
C ALA A 606 -26.41 -25.74 -33.85
N THR A 607 -27.13 -26.64 -33.17
CA THR A 607 -27.14 -26.76 -31.70
C THR A 607 -25.80 -27.19 -31.09
N ASN A 608 -24.81 -27.50 -31.93
CA ASN A 608 -23.47 -27.91 -31.54
C ASN A 608 -22.37 -27.01 -32.14
N ASP A 609 -22.73 -25.85 -32.68
CA ASP A 609 -21.78 -24.94 -33.31
C ASP A 609 -21.13 -24.04 -32.26
N PRO A 610 -19.79 -24.05 -32.14
CA PRO A 610 -19.09 -23.18 -31.22
C PRO A 610 -19.04 -21.77 -31.79
N ILE A 611 -19.40 -20.77 -30.99
CA ILE A 611 -19.39 -19.37 -31.43
C ILE A 611 -18.20 -18.65 -30.81
N SER A 612 -17.54 -17.80 -31.57
CA SER A 612 -16.50 -16.90 -31.10
C SER A 612 -16.71 -15.51 -31.67
N LEU A 613 -16.60 -14.50 -30.80
CA LEU A 613 -16.65 -13.09 -31.15
C LEU A 613 -15.21 -12.56 -31.19
N HIS A 614 -14.87 -11.82 -32.24
CA HIS A 614 -13.53 -11.29 -32.47
C HIS A 614 -13.60 -9.78 -32.72
N GLY A 615 -12.62 -9.05 -32.21
CA GLY A 615 -12.39 -7.66 -32.55
C GLY A 615 -12.01 -7.50 -34.03
N THR A 616 -12.02 -6.25 -34.51
CA THR A 616 -11.61 -5.92 -35.89
C THR A 616 -10.13 -6.24 -36.19
N ASN A 617 -9.33 -6.45 -35.14
CA ASN A 617 -7.93 -6.90 -35.19
C ASN A 617 -7.76 -8.42 -35.15
N GLY A 618 -8.85 -9.19 -35.06
CA GLY A 618 -8.83 -10.66 -34.99
C GLY A 618 -8.56 -11.24 -33.60
N VAL A 619 -8.55 -10.41 -32.54
CA VAL A 619 -8.46 -10.86 -31.15
C VAL A 619 -9.81 -11.43 -30.73
N VAL A 620 -9.83 -12.61 -30.11
CA VAL A 620 -11.04 -13.20 -29.54
C VAL A 620 -11.45 -12.41 -28.30
N ILE A 621 -12.70 -11.98 -28.26
CA ILE A 621 -13.29 -11.17 -27.19
C ILE A 621 -14.09 -12.04 -26.22
N ASP A 622 -14.94 -12.92 -26.75
CA ASP A 622 -15.69 -13.89 -25.96
C ASP A 622 -16.01 -15.12 -26.83
N THR A 623 -16.28 -16.25 -26.17
CA THR A 623 -16.60 -17.52 -26.83
C THR A 623 -17.79 -18.22 -26.20
N TYR A 624 -18.40 -19.11 -26.97
CA TYR A 624 -19.43 -20.07 -26.58
C TYR A 624 -19.05 -21.42 -27.20
N THR A 625 -18.25 -22.20 -26.48
CA THR A 625 -17.73 -23.51 -26.91
C THR A 625 -18.45 -24.67 -26.24
N HIS A 626 -19.18 -24.39 -25.16
CA HIS A 626 -19.94 -25.37 -24.38
C HIS A 626 -21.37 -25.56 -24.92
N THR A 627 -21.46 -25.99 -26.18
CA THR A 627 -22.71 -26.09 -26.92
C THR A 627 -23.59 -27.24 -26.45
N PHE A 628 -24.91 -27.03 -26.39
CA PHE A 628 -25.87 -28.12 -26.20
C PHE A 628 -27.25 -27.74 -26.77
N ASP A 629 -28.05 -28.76 -27.10
CA ASP A 629 -29.42 -28.56 -27.59
C ASP A 629 -30.38 -28.17 -26.45
N ALA A 630 -30.73 -26.89 -26.38
CA ALA A 630 -31.77 -26.37 -25.47
C ALA A 630 -33.19 -26.84 -25.85
N GLY A 631 -33.37 -27.45 -27.02
CA GLY A 631 -34.64 -27.91 -27.56
C GLY A 631 -35.36 -26.85 -28.40
N ASN A 632 -36.21 -27.29 -29.31
CA ASN A 632 -36.88 -26.43 -30.28
C ASN A 632 -37.66 -25.27 -29.63
N GLY A 633 -37.35 -24.05 -30.06
CA GLY A 633 -37.89 -22.78 -29.58
C GLY A 633 -37.23 -22.25 -28.31
N PHE A 634 -36.12 -22.86 -27.85
CA PHE A 634 -35.39 -22.42 -26.66
C PHE A 634 -33.96 -22.00 -26.99
N SER A 635 -33.53 -20.88 -26.43
CA SER A 635 -32.13 -20.43 -26.46
C SER A 635 -31.30 -21.08 -25.37
N VAL A 636 -29.98 -21.04 -25.58
CA VAL A 636 -28.97 -21.21 -24.54
C VAL A 636 -28.56 -19.83 -24.05
N GLU A 637 -28.70 -19.61 -22.75
CA GLU A 637 -28.46 -18.33 -22.07
C GLU A 637 -27.22 -18.47 -21.15
N LYS A 638 -26.39 -17.42 -21.13
CA LYS A 638 -25.28 -17.27 -20.18
C LYS A 638 -25.82 -16.94 -18.79
N VAL A 639 -25.31 -17.60 -17.73
CA VAL A 639 -25.79 -17.47 -16.33
C VAL A 639 -25.21 -16.26 -15.62
N ASN A 640 -24.02 -15.81 -16.01
CA ASN A 640 -23.40 -14.57 -15.57
C ASN A 640 -22.51 -14.05 -16.69
N ALA A 641 -22.78 -12.84 -17.16
CA ALA A 641 -22.06 -12.21 -18.27
C ALA A 641 -20.59 -11.88 -17.94
N ASN A 642 -20.23 -11.77 -16.66
CA ASN A 642 -18.85 -11.51 -16.21
C ASN A 642 -18.02 -12.80 -16.07
N ILE A 643 -18.67 -13.97 -16.17
CA ILE A 643 -17.98 -15.25 -16.16
C ILE A 643 -17.79 -15.67 -17.62
N GLY A 644 -16.59 -16.17 -17.92
CA GLY A 644 -16.27 -16.62 -19.25
C GLY A 644 -17.00 -17.89 -19.70
N ASP A 645 -16.63 -18.36 -20.88
CA ASP A 645 -17.08 -19.59 -21.55
C ASP A 645 -16.80 -20.92 -20.80
N ILE A 646 -17.34 -21.12 -19.60
CA ILE A 646 -17.28 -22.40 -18.89
C ILE A 646 -18.62 -23.15 -18.97
N ALA A 647 -18.59 -24.47 -19.00
CA ALA A 647 -19.78 -25.33 -19.11
C ALA A 647 -20.89 -25.00 -18.08
N SER A 648 -20.51 -24.63 -16.86
CA SER A 648 -21.46 -24.30 -15.78
C SER A 648 -22.11 -22.93 -15.92
N ASN A 649 -21.64 -22.10 -16.85
CA ASN A 649 -22.11 -20.74 -17.05
C ASN A 649 -23.10 -20.62 -18.22
N PHE A 650 -23.54 -21.73 -18.82
CA PHE A 650 -24.60 -21.73 -19.83
C PHE A 650 -25.69 -22.70 -19.46
N SER A 651 -26.95 -22.29 -19.67
CA SER A 651 -28.10 -23.16 -19.46
C SER A 651 -29.22 -22.83 -20.43
N LYS A 652 -30.17 -23.76 -20.54
CA LYS A 652 -31.39 -23.56 -21.30
C LYS A 652 -32.19 -22.39 -20.70
N SER A 653 -32.72 -21.52 -21.57
CA SER A 653 -33.63 -20.45 -21.15
C SER A 653 -34.79 -20.96 -20.29
N THR A 654 -35.05 -20.24 -19.20
CA THR A 654 -36.20 -20.50 -18.32
C THR A 654 -37.40 -19.61 -18.63
N CYS A 655 -37.30 -18.71 -19.62
CA CYS A 655 -38.41 -17.84 -20.00
C CYS A 655 -39.59 -18.67 -20.51
N ALA A 656 -40.82 -18.23 -20.22
CA ALA A 656 -42.02 -18.84 -20.81
C ALA A 656 -42.09 -18.68 -22.35
N SER A 657 -41.44 -17.65 -22.88
CA SER A 657 -41.22 -17.40 -24.32
C SER A 657 -40.16 -18.31 -24.94
N GLY A 658 -39.37 -19.02 -24.12
CA GLY A 658 -38.24 -19.84 -24.53
C GLY A 658 -36.94 -19.06 -24.81
N SER A 659 -36.95 -17.73 -24.75
CA SER A 659 -35.79 -16.87 -24.96
C SER A 659 -36.02 -15.46 -24.40
N SER A 660 -34.95 -14.68 -24.27
CA SER A 660 -34.94 -13.32 -23.71
C SER A 660 -34.23 -12.25 -24.57
N PRO A 661 -34.38 -12.24 -25.91
CA PRO A 661 -33.59 -11.34 -26.75
C PRO A 661 -33.88 -9.86 -26.48
N GLY A 662 -32.82 -9.09 -26.29
CA GLY A 662 -32.78 -7.69 -25.89
C GLY A 662 -33.08 -7.44 -24.41
N ALA A 663 -33.06 -8.47 -23.57
CA ALA A 663 -33.40 -8.41 -22.16
C ALA A 663 -32.43 -9.25 -21.31
N VAL A 664 -32.54 -9.12 -19.99
CA VAL A 664 -31.73 -9.95 -19.07
C VAL A 664 -32.15 -11.41 -19.21
N ASN A 665 -31.16 -12.30 -19.33
CA ASN A 665 -31.34 -13.74 -19.42
C ASN A 665 -32.22 -14.28 -18.29
N CYS A 666 -33.17 -15.15 -18.62
CA CYS A 666 -34.04 -15.73 -17.60
C CYS A 666 -33.31 -16.73 -16.68
N ILE A 667 -32.17 -17.29 -17.12
CA ILE A 667 -31.35 -18.19 -16.30
C ILE A 667 -30.46 -17.46 -15.28
N THR A 668 -30.12 -16.18 -15.43
CA THR A 668 -29.20 -15.44 -14.52
C THR A 668 -29.79 -15.17 -13.13
N ASN A 669 -30.87 -15.86 -12.75
CA ASN A 669 -31.61 -15.67 -11.50
C ASN A 669 -30.93 -16.27 -10.25
N ASP A 670 -29.69 -16.74 -10.36
CA ASP A 670 -28.98 -17.49 -9.30
C ASP A 670 -27.84 -16.71 -8.59
N GLY A 671 -27.69 -15.40 -8.85
CA GLY A 671 -27.15 -14.48 -7.84
C GLY A 671 -25.64 -14.15 -7.84
N VAL A 672 -24.99 -13.94 -8.99
CA VAL A 672 -23.67 -13.27 -9.04
C VAL A 672 -23.61 -12.22 -10.18
N ASN A 673 -23.80 -10.92 -9.82
CA ASN A 673 -23.70 -9.62 -10.54
C ASN A 673 -24.59 -9.30 -11.78
N PRO A 674 -24.99 -8.02 -12.03
CA PRO A 674 -25.21 -6.87 -11.13
C PRO A 674 -26.69 -6.83 -10.68
N VAL A 675 -26.97 -6.30 -9.50
CA VAL A 675 -28.36 -6.27 -9.02
C VAL A 675 -29.12 -5.20 -9.82
N ALA A 676 -30.18 -5.59 -10.53
CA ALA A 676 -31.17 -4.62 -11.02
C ALA A 676 -31.64 -3.78 -9.82
N GLY A 677 -31.43 -2.47 -9.87
CA GLY A 677 -31.66 -1.59 -8.74
C GLY A 677 -30.51 -1.49 -7.73
N ALA A 678 -29.25 -1.77 -8.09
CA ALA A 678 -28.08 -1.46 -7.26
C ALA A 678 -27.99 0.02 -6.84
N THR A 679 -28.76 0.88 -7.53
CA THR A 679 -28.93 2.30 -7.27
C THR A 679 -30.13 2.62 -6.36
N ILE A 680 -30.77 1.61 -5.77
CA ILE A 680 -31.87 1.78 -4.82
C ILE A 680 -31.33 1.69 -3.40
N ALA A 681 -31.55 2.73 -2.62
CA ALA A 681 -31.17 2.78 -1.20
C ALA A 681 -32.42 2.78 -0.31
N ILE A 682 -32.34 2.14 0.86
CA ILE A 682 -33.25 2.32 1.99
C ILE A 682 -32.85 3.63 2.67
N THR A 683 -33.79 4.57 2.76
CA THR A 683 -33.54 5.91 3.28
C THR A 683 -34.17 6.14 4.64
N GLU A 684 -35.33 5.52 4.92
CA GLU A 684 -36.07 5.73 6.16
C GLU A 684 -36.84 4.47 6.60
N VAL A 685 -36.89 4.19 7.90
CA VAL A 685 -37.63 3.06 8.50
C VAL A 685 -38.46 3.52 9.70
N MET A 686 -39.78 3.31 9.67
CA MET A 686 -40.72 3.60 10.76
C MET A 686 -41.25 2.29 11.37
N ALA A 687 -40.59 1.82 12.44
CA ALA A 687 -40.91 0.57 13.14
C ALA A 687 -41.67 0.75 14.47
N ASN A 688 -41.99 1.98 14.86
CA ASN A 688 -42.76 2.28 16.08
C ASN A 688 -43.69 3.48 15.87
N PRO A 689 -44.65 3.38 14.92
CA PRO A 689 -45.56 4.48 14.63
C PRO A 689 -46.54 4.73 15.80
N ILE A 690 -47.19 5.89 15.81
CA ILE A 690 -48.23 6.21 16.83
C ILE A 690 -49.42 5.25 16.75
N ASN A 691 -49.71 4.75 15.55
CA ASN A 691 -50.71 3.72 15.30
C ASN A 691 -50.00 2.48 14.74
N GLU A 692 -49.65 1.56 15.63
CA GLU A 692 -48.93 0.31 15.31
C GLU A 692 -49.69 -0.59 14.32
N ASP A 693 -51.02 -0.46 14.23
CA ASP A 693 -51.84 -1.30 13.32
C ASP A 693 -51.88 -0.80 11.86
N ALA A 694 -51.23 0.34 11.50
CA ALA A 694 -51.35 0.91 10.14
C ALA A 694 -50.27 1.94 9.75
N GLY A 695 -49.32 2.25 10.64
CA GLY A 695 -48.34 3.34 10.45
C GLY A 695 -46.92 2.87 10.12
N GLU A 696 -46.67 1.57 10.01
CA GLU A 696 -45.32 1.10 9.69
C GLU A 696 -45.01 1.43 8.22
N PHE A 697 -43.78 1.89 7.96
CA PHE A 697 -43.33 2.12 6.58
C PHE A 697 -41.81 1.98 6.41
N ILE A 698 -41.42 1.74 5.16
CA ILE A 698 -40.02 1.75 4.69
C ILE A 698 -39.93 2.63 3.46
N GLU A 699 -38.97 3.54 3.41
CA GLU A 699 -38.72 4.41 2.27
C GLU A 699 -37.50 3.95 1.46
N LEU A 700 -37.63 4.03 0.13
CA LEU A 700 -36.59 3.76 -0.84
C LEU A 700 -36.34 4.98 -1.74
N MET A 701 -35.09 5.20 -2.14
CA MET A 701 -34.68 6.23 -3.09
C MET A 701 -33.86 5.63 -4.23
N ASN A 702 -34.15 6.03 -5.47
CA ASN A 702 -33.29 5.70 -6.60
C ASN A 702 -32.24 6.81 -6.82
N TYR A 703 -31.00 6.58 -6.41
CA TYR A 703 -29.88 7.50 -6.62
C TYR A 703 -29.17 7.31 -7.98
N GLY A 704 -29.66 6.39 -8.81
CA GLY A 704 -29.11 6.06 -10.13
C GLY A 704 -29.73 6.89 -11.25
N ASN A 705 -29.12 6.84 -12.43
CA ASN A 705 -29.54 7.63 -13.59
C ASN A 705 -30.74 7.03 -14.36
N ASP A 706 -31.03 5.74 -14.14
CA ASP A 706 -32.08 5.02 -14.87
C ASP A 706 -33.29 4.68 -13.97
N PRO A 707 -34.53 4.72 -14.49
CA PRO A 707 -35.71 4.26 -13.78
C PRO A 707 -35.65 2.76 -13.46
N VAL A 708 -36.08 2.37 -12.25
CA VAL A 708 -36.08 0.98 -11.78
C VAL A 708 -37.51 0.53 -11.47
N ASP A 709 -37.96 -0.59 -12.03
CA ASP A 709 -39.26 -1.17 -11.68
C ASP A 709 -39.13 -2.04 -10.42
N LEU A 710 -39.78 -1.62 -9.33
CA LEU A 710 -39.75 -2.29 -8.04
C LEU A 710 -40.77 -3.43 -7.92
N ALA A 711 -41.57 -3.70 -8.97
CA ALA A 711 -42.56 -4.78 -8.94
C ALA A 711 -41.92 -6.15 -8.66
N GLY A 712 -42.29 -6.76 -7.55
CA GLY A 712 -41.81 -8.07 -7.13
C GLY A 712 -40.44 -8.05 -6.47
N PHE A 713 -39.80 -6.89 -6.25
CA PHE A 713 -38.64 -6.78 -5.35
C PHE A 713 -38.99 -7.38 -4.00
N ARG A 714 -38.01 -7.87 -3.25
CA ARG A 714 -38.25 -8.60 -2.01
C ARG A 714 -37.68 -7.87 -0.81
N ILE A 715 -38.43 -7.87 0.28
CA ILE A 715 -37.98 -7.35 1.57
C ILE A 715 -37.99 -8.47 2.59
N TRP A 716 -37.02 -8.44 3.50
CA TRP A 716 -36.93 -9.36 4.64
C TRP A 716 -36.63 -8.55 5.89
N ASP A 717 -37.38 -8.80 6.95
CA ASP A 717 -37.41 -8.04 8.21
C ASP A 717 -36.72 -8.74 9.38
N GLY A 718 -36.07 -9.88 9.15
CA GLY A 718 -35.58 -10.73 10.24
C GLY A 718 -36.26 -12.09 10.26
N ASP A 719 -37.50 -12.16 9.77
CA ASP A 719 -38.38 -13.32 9.97
C ASP A 719 -38.85 -13.91 8.64
N VAL A 720 -39.57 -13.14 7.81
CA VAL A 720 -40.17 -13.61 6.56
C VAL A 720 -39.75 -12.72 5.39
N GLU A 721 -39.51 -13.34 4.23
CA GLU A 721 -39.22 -12.60 3.00
C GLU A 721 -40.47 -12.50 2.13
N GLU A 722 -40.79 -11.29 1.70
CA GLU A 722 -42.03 -10.97 0.99
C GLU A 722 -41.78 -10.14 -0.26
N SER A 723 -42.71 -10.20 -1.23
CA SER A 723 -42.56 -9.50 -2.51
C SER A 723 -43.40 -8.21 -2.56
N LEU A 724 -42.79 -7.12 -3.02
CA LEU A 724 -43.41 -5.82 -3.18
C LEU A 724 -44.40 -5.81 -4.36
N GLN A 725 -45.53 -5.15 -4.15
CA GLN A 725 -46.54 -4.86 -5.17
C GLN A 725 -47.00 -3.41 -5.05
N ALA A 726 -47.66 -2.89 -6.08
CA ALA A 726 -48.28 -1.57 -5.99
C ALA A 726 -49.34 -1.54 -4.88
N PHE A 727 -49.36 -0.47 -4.08
CA PHE A 727 -50.30 -0.29 -2.97
C PHE A 727 -51.77 -0.36 -3.43
N ASN A 728 -52.09 0.22 -4.59
CA ASN A 728 -53.42 0.16 -5.20
C ASN A 728 -53.43 -0.77 -6.42
N THR A 729 -54.54 -1.44 -6.68
CA THR A 729 -54.71 -2.25 -7.90
C THR A 729 -54.53 -1.39 -9.16
N GLY A 730 -53.46 -1.66 -9.92
CA GLY A 730 -53.08 -0.90 -11.12
C GLY A 730 -52.23 0.36 -10.85
N GLY A 731 -51.66 0.49 -9.66
CA GLY A 731 -50.71 1.56 -9.30
C GLY A 731 -49.35 1.40 -9.98
N ASN A 732 -48.54 2.46 -9.92
CA ASN A 732 -47.19 2.49 -10.48
C ASN A 732 -46.20 1.78 -9.54
N THR A 733 -45.21 1.09 -10.10
CA THR A 733 -44.08 0.46 -9.39
C THR A 733 -42.72 0.93 -9.93
N VAL A 734 -42.71 1.72 -11.00
CA VAL A 734 -41.49 2.25 -11.62
C VAL A 734 -41.03 3.49 -10.87
N LEU A 735 -39.86 3.38 -10.25
CA LEU A 735 -39.18 4.43 -9.52
C LEU A 735 -38.17 5.14 -10.43
N ALA A 736 -38.48 6.37 -10.83
CA ALA A 736 -37.59 7.19 -11.65
C ALA A 736 -36.29 7.55 -10.91
N SER A 737 -35.25 7.92 -11.65
CA SER A 737 -34.03 8.52 -11.11
C SER A 737 -34.37 9.72 -10.21
N GLY A 738 -33.78 9.76 -9.01
CA GLY A 738 -33.97 10.82 -8.03
C GLY A 738 -35.34 10.81 -7.33
N ALA A 739 -36.16 9.76 -7.49
CA ALA A 739 -37.49 9.68 -6.91
C ALA A 739 -37.58 8.70 -5.74
N PHE A 740 -38.58 8.90 -4.88
CA PHE A 740 -38.84 8.11 -3.68
C PHE A 740 -40.01 7.14 -3.85
N ALA A 741 -39.90 5.96 -3.22
CA ALA A 741 -40.97 5.00 -3.03
C ALA A 741 -41.18 4.74 -1.53
N VAL A 742 -42.44 4.56 -1.12
CA VAL A 742 -42.78 4.22 0.26
C VAL A 742 -43.55 2.91 0.27
N ILE A 743 -43.03 1.94 1.01
CA ILE A 743 -43.66 0.66 1.30
C ILE A 743 -44.51 0.84 2.55
N LEU A 744 -45.82 0.62 2.41
CA LEU A 744 -46.82 0.89 3.43
C LEU A 744 -47.54 -0.40 3.81
N ASP A 745 -47.98 -0.45 5.06
CA ASP A 745 -48.92 -1.45 5.53
C ASP A 745 -50.24 -1.42 4.75
N ALA A 746 -50.87 -2.57 4.50
CA ALA A 746 -52.08 -2.66 3.68
C ALA A 746 -53.26 -1.89 4.30
N GLU A 747 -53.24 -1.72 5.63
CA GLU A 747 -54.18 -0.99 6.45
C GLU A 747 -53.92 0.53 6.48
N TYR A 748 -52.90 1.02 5.77
CA TYR A 748 -52.58 2.44 5.71
C TYR A 748 -53.79 3.28 5.24
N THR A 749 -54.20 4.21 6.09
CA THR A 749 -55.40 5.06 5.90
C THR A 749 -55.08 6.53 5.65
N GLY A 750 -53.82 6.88 5.35
CA GLY A 750 -53.42 8.25 5.06
C GLY A 750 -52.92 9.02 6.29
N GLN A 751 -52.12 8.38 7.14
CA GLN A 751 -51.59 8.98 8.38
C GLN A 751 -50.38 9.89 8.13
N TYR A 752 -49.69 9.70 7.00
CA TYR A 752 -48.52 10.49 6.58
C TYR A 752 -48.88 11.44 5.43
N ASN A 753 -48.19 12.58 5.38
CA ASN A 753 -48.36 13.54 4.30
C ASN A 753 -47.41 13.22 3.13
N VAL A 754 -47.67 12.11 2.45
CA VAL A 754 -46.82 11.63 1.36
C VAL A 754 -47.05 12.49 0.09
N PRO A 755 -45.99 13.02 -0.55
CA PRO A 755 -46.10 13.87 -1.74
C PRO A 755 -46.80 13.22 -2.94
N ALA A 756 -47.47 14.06 -3.73
CA ALA A 756 -48.10 13.61 -4.98
C ALA A 756 -47.01 13.30 -6.04
N GLY A 757 -46.77 12.01 -6.28
CA GLY A 757 -45.75 11.53 -7.22
C GLY A 757 -44.86 10.42 -6.64
N THR A 758 -44.84 10.27 -5.32
CA THR A 758 -44.17 9.15 -4.63
C THR A 758 -44.79 7.82 -5.04
N VAL A 759 -43.95 6.83 -5.33
CA VAL A 759 -44.39 5.48 -5.68
C VAL A 759 -44.86 4.78 -4.39
N LEU A 760 -46.11 4.32 -4.34
CA LEU A 760 -46.65 3.63 -3.17
C LEU A 760 -46.67 2.12 -3.39
N LEU A 761 -46.00 1.40 -2.50
CA LEU A 761 -45.84 -0.05 -2.52
C LEU A 761 -46.44 -0.67 -1.24
N THR A 762 -46.67 -1.98 -1.28
CA THR A 762 -47.12 -2.79 -0.13
C THR A 762 -46.70 -4.25 -0.32
N THR A 763 -46.87 -5.08 0.70
CA THR A 763 -46.71 -6.54 0.65
C THR A 763 -48.07 -7.22 0.41
N PRO A 764 -48.11 -8.53 0.08
CA PRO A 764 -49.36 -9.22 -0.23
C PRO A 764 -50.24 -9.55 1.00
N ASP A 765 -49.69 -9.44 2.20
CA ASP A 765 -50.34 -9.65 3.49
C ASP A 765 -50.71 -8.31 4.17
N THR A 766 -51.06 -8.33 5.46
CA THR A 766 -51.62 -7.17 6.21
C THR A 766 -50.60 -6.53 7.17
N SER A 767 -49.31 -6.73 6.93
CA SER A 767 -48.22 -6.19 7.75
C SER A 767 -46.95 -6.18 6.90
N ILE A 768 -46.06 -5.21 7.06
CA ILE A 768 -44.77 -5.25 6.35
C ILE A 768 -43.93 -6.39 6.94
N GLY A 769 -43.64 -7.43 6.17
CA GLY A 769 -42.89 -8.60 6.63
C GLY A 769 -43.75 -9.52 7.51
N SER A 770 -43.52 -9.50 8.81
CA SER A 770 -44.35 -10.19 9.82
C SER A 770 -44.82 -9.28 10.97
N GLY A 771 -44.62 -7.97 10.80
CA GLY A 771 -44.86 -6.90 11.79
C GLY A 771 -43.54 -6.25 12.20
N LEU A 772 -43.31 -5.01 11.79
CA LEU A 772 -42.01 -4.35 11.85
C LEU A 772 -41.69 -3.80 13.26
N SER A 773 -40.81 -4.46 14.00
CA SER A 773 -40.35 -4.06 15.34
C SER A 773 -39.11 -3.15 15.32
N THR A 774 -38.86 -2.40 16.40
CA THR A 774 -37.68 -1.52 16.53
C THR A 774 -36.34 -2.24 16.58
N ASP A 775 -36.36 -3.57 16.70
CA ASP A 775 -35.17 -4.42 16.73
C ASP A 775 -35.00 -5.22 15.41
N ASP A 776 -35.89 -5.02 14.43
CA ASP A 776 -35.95 -5.83 13.23
C ASP A 776 -34.96 -5.34 12.16
N PRO A 777 -34.06 -6.21 11.68
CA PRO A 777 -33.13 -5.86 10.62
C PRO A 777 -33.77 -6.00 9.24
N MET A 778 -33.53 -5.05 8.34
CA MET A 778 -34.08 -5.10 6.98
C MET A 778 -33.04 -5.46 5.92
N ARG A 779 -33.49 -6.19 4.91
CA ARG A 779 -32.77 -6.41 3.65
C ARG A 779 -33.70 -6.18 2.46
N LEU A 780 -33.31 -5.29 1.56
CA LEU A 780 -33.94 -5.16 0.25
C LEU A 780 -33.22 -6.06 -0.75
N ARG A 781 -33.96 -6.76 -1.60
CA ARG A 781 -33.45 -7.63 -2.66
C ARG A 781 -34.23 -7.39 -3.95
N ALA A 782 -33.57 -7.63 -5.08
CA ALA A 782 -34.29 -7.68 -6.35
C ALA A 782 -35.31 -8.83 -6.34
N LYS A 783 -36.21 -8.80 -7.33
CA LYS A 783 -37.23 -9.83 -7.54
C LYS A 783 -36.68 -11.26 -7.55
N THR A 784 -35.44 -11.41 -7.99
CA THR A 784 -34.68 -12.66 -8.00
C THR A 784 -33.24 -12.39 -7.50
N GLY A 785 -32.56 -13.40 -6.94
CA GLY A 785 -31.20 -13.28 -6.40
C GLY A 785 -31.09 -13.20 -4.86
N ALA A 786 -29.99 -13.71 -4.29
CA ALA A 786 -29.82 -13.83 -2.84
C ALA A 786 -29.11 -12.63 -2.16
N LYS A 787 -28.45 -11.78 -2.96
CA LYS A 787 -27.68 -10.63 -2.47
C LYS A 787 -28.61 -9.45 -2.16
N ALA A 788 -28.41 -8.81 -1.01
CA ALA A 788 -29.13 -7.59 -0.68
C ALA A 788 -28.66 -6.43 -1.57
N ILE A 789 -29.62 -5.65 -2.06
CA ILE A 789 -29.42 -4.37 -2.74
C ILE A 789 -28.92 -3.34 -1.74
N ASP A 790 -29.63 -3.23 -0.61
CA ASP A 790 -29.30 -2.36 0.51
C ASP A 790 -29.85 -2.97 1.81
N THR A 791 -29.32 -2.54 2.96
CA THR A 791 -29.63 -3.13 4.26
C THR A 791 -29.78 -2.09 5.37
N TYR A 792 -30.53 -2.47 6.41
CA TYR A 792 -30.63 -1.80 7.72
C TYR A 792 -30.42 -2.85 8.81
N LEU A 793 -29.16 -3.16 9.13
CA LEU A 793 -28.75 -4.25 10.03
C LEU A 793 -28.49 -3.78 11.46
N PHE A 794 -28.55 -2.48 11.71
CA PHE A 794 -28.33 -1.87 13.02
C PHE A 794 -29.60 -1.17 13.53
N PRO A 795 -30.72 -1.90 13.69
CA PRO A 795 -31.96 -1.30 14.16
C PRO A 795 -31.82 -0.77 15.58
N PHE A 796 -32.44 0.37 15.83
CA PHE A 796 -32.58 0.97 17.14
C PHE A 796 -33.97 1.56 17.29
N ASN A 797 -34.36 1.86 18.53
CA ASN A 797 -35.63 2.48 18.83
C ASN A 797 -35.50 4.02 18.85
N PRO A 798 -35.94 4.75 17.80
CA PRO A 798 -35.90 6.22 17.76
C PRO A 798 -36.98 6.89 18.62
N GLY A 799 -37.93 6.14 19.16
CA GLY A 799 -39.08 6.62 19.93
C GLY A 799 -40.40 6.52 19.18
N ASN A 800 -41.52 6.62 19.91
CA ASN A 800 -42.86 6.46 19.32
C ASN A 800 -43.20 7.58 18.34
N GLY A 801 -43.58 7.20 17.12
CA GLY A 801 -43.88 8.11 16.01
C GLY A 801 -42.65 8.73 15.36
N VAL A 802 -41.45 8.23 15.66
CA VAL A 802 -40.19 8.70 15.09
C VAL A 802 -39.61 7.58 14.21
N SER A 803 -39.12 7.90 13.02
CA SER A 803 -38.41 6.98 12.13
C SER A 803 -36.91 7.00 12.36
N SER A 804 -36.23 5.97 11.87
CA SER A 804 -34.78 5.95 11.68
C SER A 804 -34.45 6.37 10.25
N GLU A 805 -33.63 7.40 10.08
CA GLU A 805 -33.23 7.98 8.80
C GLU A 805 -31.74 7.70 8.52
N LYS A 806 -31.42 7.36 7.27
CA LYS A 806 -30.05 7.17 6.76
C LYS A 806 -29.41 8.53 6.48
N ILE A 807 -28.17 8.75 6.91
CA ILE A 807 -27.49 10.05 6.80
C ILE A 807 -26.82 10.23 5.44
N ASP A 808 -26.18 9.17 4.91
CA ASP A 808 -25.49 9.18 3.62
C ASP A 808 -25.88 7.94 2.82
N LEU A 809 -26.37 8.17 1.59
CA LEU A 809 -26.88 7.13 0.68
C LEU A 809 -25.78 6.23 0.07
N VAL A 810 -24.52 6.69 0.05
CA VAL A 810 -23.40 5.93 -0.53
C VAL A 810 -22.51 5.26 0.52
N VAL A 811 -22.65 5.64 1.78
CA VAL A 811 -22.00 4.94 2.90
C VAL A 811 -22.75 3.64 3.18
N GLY A 812 -21.99 2.54 3.26
CA GLY A 812 -22.53 1.23 3.59
C GLY A 812 -23.25 1.20 4.94
N ASP A 813 -24.05 0.17 5.17
CA ASP A 813 -24.83 0.02 6.39
C ASP A 813 -23.91 -0.15 7.62
N VAL A 814 -23.81 0.90 8.43
CA VAL A 814 -23.03 0.97 9.67
C VAL A 814 -23.83 1.76 10.71
N PRO A 815 -23.64 1.53 12.03
CA PRO A 815 -24.45 2.20 13.07
C PRO A 815 -24.37 3.72 13.03
N ALA A 816 -23.22 4.26 12.60
CA ALA A 816 -22.98 5.70 12.55
C ALA A 816 -23.73 6.41 11.40
N ASN A 817 -24.28 5.65 10.44
CA ASN A 817 -24.99 6.17 9.27
C ASN A 817 -26.52 6.22 9.46
N TRP A 818 -27.01 5.97 10.67
CA TRP A 818 -28.44 5.98 10.98
C TRP A 818 -28.72 6.84 12.21
N ILE A 819 -29.73 7.70 12.11
CA ILE A 819 -30.13 8.61 13.20
C ILE A 819 -31.65 8.66 13.33
N ALA A 820 -32.14 8.97 14.53
CA ALA A 820 -33.56 9.24 14.71
C ALA A 820 -33.94 10.51 13.92
N SER A 821 -35.04 10.44 13.17
CA SER A 821 -35.53 11.57 12.38
C SER A 821 -35.72 12.81 13.26
N SER A 822 -35.11 13.91 12.82
CA SER A 822 -35.18 15.20 13.53
C SER A 822 -36.56 15.87 13.40
N CYS A 823 -37.37 15.44 12.43
CA CYS A 823 -38.71 15.96 12.15
C CYS A 823 -39.81 14.92 12.44
N ASN A 824 -39.48 13.89 13.23
CA ASN A 824 -40.24 12.66 13.47
C ASN A 824 -40.28 11.70 12.27
N GLN A 825 -40.62 12.15 11.07
CA GLN A 825 -40.56 11.33 9.85
C GLN A 825 -40.61 12.18 8.58
N SER A 826 -40.15 11.62 7.47
CA SER A 826 -40.04 12.27 6.17
C SER A 826 -40.61 11.45 5.00
N ALA A 827 -41.59 10.57 5.23
CA ALA A 827 -42.13 9.66 4.20
C ALA A 827 -42.45 10.32 2.84
N GLY A 828 -41.77 9.84 1.81
CA GLY A 828 -41.81 10.28 0.42
C GLY A 828 -41.00 11.54 0.12
N LEU A 829 -40.13 11.98 1.02
CA LEU A 829 -39.32 13.19 0.96
C LEU A 829 -37.86 12.87 1.33
N LYS A 830 -36.95 13.80 1.07
CA LYS A 830 -35.56 13.68 1.56
C LYS A 830 -35.56 13.63 3.09
N ASN A 831 -34.68 12.81 3.65
CA ASN A 831 -34.49 12.66 5.09
C ASN A 831 -34.28 14.01 5.79
N CYS A 832 -34.91 14.16 6.95
CA CYS A 832 -34.76 15.34 7.79
C CYS A 832 -33.38 15.42 8.48
N SER A 833 -32.62 14.33 8.48
CA SER A 833 -31.20 14.29 8.84
C SER A 833 -30.29 15.05 7.87
N ASP A 834 -30.70 15.30 6.62
CA ASP A 834 -29.83 15.80 5.54
C ASP A 834 -29.84 17.34 5.38
N GLY A 835 -30.31 18.07 6.39
CA GLY A 835 -30.28 19.53 6.43
C GLY A 835 -31.20 20.25 5.43
N GLY A 836 -32.34 20.74 5.93
CA GLY A 836 -33.08 21.85 5.32
C GLY A 836 -34.34 21.51 4.52
N ALA A 837 -35.43 22.21 4.84
CA ALA A 837 -36.76 22.01 4.29
C ALA A 837 -36.89 22.36 2.78
N GLY A 838 -37.52 21.47 2.01
CA GLY A 838 -38.33 21.82 0.84
C GLY A 838 -37.61 22.32 -0.43
N GLY A 839 -37.34 21.38 -1.35
CA GLY A 839 -37.47 21.60 -2.80
C GLY A 839 -36.26 22.19 -3.56
N GLY A 840 -35.66 21.38 -4.43
CA GLY A 840 -34.81 21.84 -5.52
C GLY A 840 -33.79 20.79 -6.00
N ASN A 841 -33.96 20.29 -7.23
CA ASN A 841 -32.93 19.53 -7.95
C ASN A 841 -31.73 20.45 -8.23
N ALA A 842 -30.63 20.26 -7.52
CA ALA A 842 -29.35 20.90 -7.84
C ALA A 842 -28.23 19.85 -7.77
N PRO A 843 -27.40 19.70 -8.82
CA PRO A 843 -26.20 18.86 -8.77
C PRO A 843 -25.22 19.37 -7.69
N ILE A 844 -24.47 18.47 -7.05
CA ILE A 844 -23.48 18.81 -6.02
C ILE A 844 -22.08 18.95 -6.62
N SER A 845 -21.33 19.96 -6.18
CA SER A 845 -19.98 20.30 -6.66
C SER A 845 -18.93 19.26 -6.28
N ALA A 846 -17.92 19.08 -7.14
CA ALA A 846 -16.73 18.27 -6.84
C ALA A 846 -15.63 19.07 -6.11
N THR A 847 -15.86 20.37 -5.86
CA THR A 847 -14.92 21.23 -5.13
C THR A 847 -15.15 21.12 -3.62
N GLN A 848 -14.09 21.19 -2.83
CA GLN A 848 -14.16 21.09 -1.36
C GLN A 848 -14.10 22.48 -0.69
N ILE A 849 -14.82 23.47 -1.25
CA ILE A 849 -15.03 24.77 -0.60
C ILE A 849 -16.21 24.65 0.36
N THR A 850 -16.08 25.21 1.57
CA THR A 850 -17.12 25.14 2.60
C THR A 850 -17.39 26.51 3.23
N LEU A 851 -18.62 26.73 3.68
CA LEU A 851 -18.99 27.87 4.51
C LEU A 851 -18.47 27.64 5.94
N SER A 852 -17.69 28.56 6.48
CA SER A 852 -17.10 28.44 7.82
C SER A 852 -17.78 29.33 8.86
N GLU A 853 -18.24 30.51 8.48
CA GLU A 853 -18.80 31.52 9.40
C GLU A 853 -19.78 32.47 8.72
N VAL A 854 -20.85 32.86 9.42
CA VAL A 854 -21.87 33.82 8.95
C VAL A 854 -22.17 34.88 10.01
N MET A 855 -22.06 36.16 9.64
CA MET A 855 -22.39 37.31 10.47
C MET A 855 -23.61 38.05 9.91
N ALA A 856 -24.78 37.74 10.45
CA ALA A 856 -26.07 38.32 10.03
C ALA A 856 -26.65 39.35 11.03
N ASN A 857 -25.99 39.61 12.16
CA ASN A 857 -26.45 40.60 13.15
C ASN A 857 -25.28 41.42 13.74
N PRO A 858 -24.55 42.18 12.90
CA PRO A 858 -23.48 43.04 13.38
C PRO A 858 -24.02 44.20 14.22
N LEU A 859 -23.21 44.84 15.09
CA LEU A 859 -23.68 46.01 15.85
C LEU A 859 -24.03 47.22 14.99
N ASP A 860 -23.49 47.28 13.78
CA ASP A 860 -23.87 48.22 12.73
C ASP A 860 -24.39 47.42 11.54
N GLU A 861 -25.69 47.17 11.55
CA GLU A 861 -26.47 46.46 10.51
C GLU A 861 -26.38 47.12 9.13
N SER A 862 -25.74 48.28 8.99
CA SER A 862 -25.55 48.92 7.68
C SER A 862 -24.22 48.61 6.99
N GLN A 863 -23.20 48.07 7.70
CA GLN A 863 -21.82 47.96 7.17
C GLN A 863 -21.02 46.78 7.75
N GLY A 864 -21.68 45.74 8.28
CA GLY A 864 -21.02 44.68 9.05
C GLY A 864 -21.37 43.24 8.67
N GLU A 865 -22.21 43.00 7.68
CA GLU A 865 -22.58 41.63 7.30
C GLU A 865 -21.45 40.96 6.51
N TYR A 866 -21.20 39.68 6.77
CA TYR A 866 -20.26 38.88 5.98
C TYR A 866 -20.57 37.40 5.99
N ILE A 867 -20.07 36.71 4.98
CA ILE A 867 -20.03 35.25 4.86
C ILE A 867 -18.59 34.83 4.64
N GLU A 868 -18.14 33.78 5.32
CA GLU A 868 -16.80 33.25 5.19
C GLU A 868 -16.77 31.89 4.52
N LEU A 869 -15.79 31.72 3.64
CA LEU A 869 -15.44 30.50 2.93
C LEU A 869 -14.12 29.94 3.45
N PHE A 870 -14.00 28.63 3.48
CA PHE A 870 -12.77 27.90 3.74
C PHE A 870 -12.52 26.91 2.60
N ASN A 871 -11.28 26.84 2.10
CA ASN A 871 -10.89 25.77 1.18
C ASN A 871 -10.43 24.54 1.95
N ALA A 872 -11.33 23.57 2.10
CA ALA A 872 -11.04 22.29 2.70
C ALA A 872 -10.36 21.32 1.75
N GLY A 873 -10.17 21.67 0.46
CA GLY A 873 -9.64 20.82 -0.62
C GLY A 873 -8.12 20.84 -0.82
N PRO A 874 -7.56 19.88 -1.58
CA PRO A 874 -6.12 19.74 -1.76
C PRO A 874 -5.55 20.64 -2.87
N VAL A 875 -6.41 21.35 -3.60
CA VAL A 875 -6.02 22.24 -4.71
C VAL A 875 -6.58 23.65 -4.50
N GLY A 876 -5.90 24.65 -5.06
CA GLY A 876 -6.40 26.02 -5.03
C GLY A 876 -7.65 26.17 -5.91
N VAL A 877 -8.68 26.82 -5.39
CA VAL A 877 -9.96 27.01 -6.08
C VAL A 877 -10.20 28.49 -6.33
N ASN A 878 -10.45 28.83 -7.59
CA ASN A 878 -10.82 30.19 -7.97
C ASN A 878 -12.33 30.38 -7.83
N VAL A 879 -12.76 31.17 -6.84
CA VAL A 879 -14.19 31.43 -6.57
C VAL A 879 -14.74 32.66 -7.31
N ALA A 880 -13.96 33.26 -8.22
CA ALA A 880 -14.44 34.36 -9.05
C ALA A 880 -15.65 33.92 -9.89
N GLY A 881 -16.75 34.68 -9.80
CA GLY A 881 -17.94 34.43 -10.61
C GLY A 881 -18.88 33.37 -10.05
N TRP A 882 -18.56 32.76 -8.91
CA TRP A 882 -19.46 31.87 -8.16
C TRP A 882 -20.64 32.65 -7.58
N TRP A 883 -21.70 31.94 -7.19
CA TRP A 883 -22.93 32.57 -6.71
C TRP A 883 -23.19 32.22 -5.25
N ILE A 884 -23.59 33.21 -4.46
CA ILE A 884 -24.05 33.03 -3.08
C ILE A 884 -25.51 33.46 -2.99
N GLY A 885 -26.34 32.70 -2.28
CA GLY A 885 -27.72 33.07 -2.02
C GLY A 885 -28.09 33.02 -0.54
N ASP A 886 -29.00 33.90 -0.15
CA ASP A 886 -29.58 34.02 1.20
C ASP A 886 -30.98 33.36 1.30
N GLY A 887 -31.34 32.55 0.30
CA GLY A 887 -32.67 31.95 0.16
C GLY A 887 -33.68 32.85 -0.56
N ASP A 888 -33.41 34.14 -0.68
CA ASP A 888 -34.30 35.11 -1.36
C ASP A 888 -33.73 35.62 -2.69
N SER A 889 -32.41 35.75 -2.80
CA SER A 889 -31.72 36.27 -3.98
C SER A 889 -30.32 35.68 -4.15
N LEU A 890 -29.77 35.77 -5.37
CA LEU A 890 -28.43 35.28 -5.71
C LEU A 890 -27.52 36.44 -6.10
N ASP A 891 -26.31 36.42 -5.58
CA ASP A 891 -25.26 37.38 -5.90
C ASP A 891 -23.97 36.72 -6.35
N GLN A 892 -23.30 37.39 -7.30
CA GLN A 892 -22.06 36.89 -7.85
C GLN A 892 -20.84 37.41 -7.07
N ILE A 893 -19.93 36.50 -6.74
CA ILE A 893 -18.70 36.75 -5.99
C ILE A 893 -17.62 37.35 -6.90
N SER A 894 -16.94 38.39 -6.43
CA SER A 894 -15.82 39.05 -7.11
C SER A 894 -14.74 39.51 -6.12
N ALA A 895 -13.55 39.83 -6.62
CA ALA A 895 -12.45 40.34 -5.81
C ALA A 895 -12.81 41.64 -5.07
N TRP A 896 -12.35 41.77 -3.83
CA TRP A 896 -12.35 43.06 -3.13
C TRP A 896 -11.25 43.97 -3.73
N SER A 897 -11.65 44.91 -4.58
CA SER A 897 -10.72 45.86 -5.24
C SER A 897 -9.68 45.13 -6.13
N THR A 898 -8.38 45.38 -5.97
CA THR A 898 -7.29 44.74 -6.73
C THR A 898 -6.78 43.43 -6.09
N GLY A 899 -7.56 42.79 -5.22
CA GLY A 899 -7.21 41.53 -4.55
C GLY A 899 -7.40 40.27 -5.43
N GLY A 900 -6.93 39.13 -4.95
CA GLY A 900 -7.12 37.82 -5.59
C GLY A 900 -8.48 37.17 -5.30
N THR A 901 -8.79 36.09 -6.00
CA THR A 901 -10.02 35.27 -5.83
C THR A 901 -9.74 33.77 -5.73
N VAL A 902 -8.46 33.39 -5.67
CA VAL A 902 -8.03 32.00 -5.54
C VAL A 902 -7.82 31.72 -4.06
N LEU A 903 -8.55 30.76 -3.52
CA LEU A 903 -8.37 30.21 -2.19
C LEU A 903 -7.44 29.00 -2.30
N MET A 904 -6.22 29.06 -1.76
CA MET A 904 -5.33 27.90 -1.70
C MET A 904 -5.83 26.90 -0.64
N PRO A 905 -5.35 25.64 -0.63
CA PRO A 905 -5.69 24.69 0.43
C PRO A 905 -5.48 25.27 1.83
N GLY A 906 -6.53 25.30 2.65
CA GLY A 906 -6.50 25.87 4.00
C GLY A 906 -6.66 27.40 4.10
N ASP A 907 -6.85 28.11 2.98
CA ASP A 907 -7.10 29.56 2.99
C ASP A 907 -8.56 29.88 3.33
N PHE A 908 -8.76 31.06 3.95
CA PHE A 908 -10.06 31.66 4.18
C PHE A 908 -10.35 32.81 3.21
N GLY A 909 -11.61 32.88 2.78
CA GLY A 909 -12.15 33.95 1.95
C GLY A 909 -13.34 34.61 2.63
N VAL A 910 -13.29 35.92 2.88
CA VAL A 910 -14.40 36.63 3.51
C VAL A 910 -15.11 37.49 2.47
N ILE A 911 -16.40 37.24 2.28
CA ILE A 911 -17.30 37.99 1.40
C ILE A 911 -17.95 39.09 2.23
N PHE A 912 -17.62 40.35 1.91
CA PHE A 912 -18.19 41.53 2.53
C PHE A 912 -19.22 42.20 1.63
N ASP A 913 -20.18 42.90 2.26
CA ASP A 913 -20.93 43.96 1.60
C ASP A 913 -19.95 45.04 1.06
N PRO A 914 -20.11 45.53 -0.18
CA PRO A 914 -19.30 46.63 -0.71
C PRO A 914 -19.22 47.91 0.14
N ASP A 915 -20.17 48.14 1.04
CA ASP A 915 -20.17 49.28 1.98
C ASP A 915 -19.37 49.02 3.28
N TYR A 916 -18.70 47.86 3.41
CA TYR A 916 -17.86 47.52 4.56
C TYR A 916 -16.78 48.57 4.87
N ALA A 917 -16.77 49.07 6.11
CA ALA A 917 -15.93 50.19 6.56
C ALA A 917 -14.84 49.80 7.57
N ASN A 918 -14.27 48.58 7.44
CA ASN A 918 -13.26 48.02 8.36
C ASN A 918 -13.77 47.82 9.79
N ASN A 919 -15.01 47.32 9.92
CA ASN A 919 -15.65 47.05 11.20
C ASN A 919 -15.08 45.80 11.91
N TYR A 920 -14.20 45.03 11.24
CA TYR A 920 -13.55 43.83 11.75
C TYR A 920 -12.03 43.88 11.59
N THR A 921 -11.30 43.33 12.56
CA THR A 921 -9.90 42.95 12.37
C THR A 921 -9.84 41.59 11.65
N VAL A 922 -9.71 41.63 10.33
CA VAL A 922 -9.54 40.41 9.51
C VAL A 922 -8.10 39.90 9.61
N VAL A 923 -7.92 38.58 9.76
CA VAL A 923 -6.60 37.95 9.81
C VAL A 923 -5.75 38.29 8.58
N ALA A 924 -4.44 38.45 8.78
CA ALA A 924 -3.52 38.76 7.68
C ALA A 924 -3.35 37.55 6.75
N GLY A 925 -3.54 37.74 5.44
CA GLY A 925 -3.46 36.68 4.42
C GLY A 925 -4.82 36.22 3.90
N THR A 926 -5.92 36.54 4.60
CA THR A 926 -7.28 36.21 4.17
C THR A 926 -7.64 36.90 2.85
N ILE A 927 -8.21 36.14 1.92
CA ILE A 927 -8.72 36.65 0.66
C ILE A 927 -10.00 37.45 0.93
N ARG A 928 -10.05 38.70 0.47
CA ARG A 928 -11.24 39.55 0.62
C ARG A 928 -12.04 39.54 -0.67
N LEU A 929 -13.32 39.25 -0.55
CA LEU A 929 -14.28 39.11 -1.63
C LEU A 929 -15.45 40.06 -1.39
N LYS A 930 -16.21 40.32 -2.45
CA LYS A 930 -17.45 41.10 -2.40
C LYS A 930 -18.48 40.58 -3.39
N VAL A 931 -19.73 40.97 -3.16
CA VAL A 931 -20.81 40.87 -4.14
C VAL A 931 -20.86 42.11 -5.05
N GLY A 932 -21.56 42.01 -6.19
CA GLY A 932 -21.62 43.06 -7.21
C GLY A 932 -22.63 44.19 -6.95
N ASN A 933 -23.60 43.96 -6.06
CA ASN A 933 -24.65 44.87 -5.61
C ASN A 933 -24.33 45.43 -4.20
N THR A 934 -25.24 46.20 -3.58
CA THR A 934 -24.96 46.95 -2.33
C THR A 934 -25.18 46.16 -1.03
N SER A 935 -25.51 44.87 -1.09
CA SER A 935 -25.78 44.01 0.08
C SER A 935 -25.63 42.55 -0.33
N ILE A 936 -25.23 41.66 0.58
CA ILE A 936 -25.17 40.21 0.29
C ILE A 936 -26.61 39.68 0.23
N GLY A 937 -26.98 39.07 -0.90
CA GLY A 937 -28.36 38.74 -1.20
C GLY A 937 -29.23 39.99 -1.30
N ASN A 938 -30.27 40.06 -0.47
CA ASN A 938 -31.13 41.23 -0.32
C ASN A 938 -30.93 41.96 1.03
N GLY A 939 -29.90 41.55 1.79
CA GLY A 939 -29.57 41.97 3.16
C GLY A 939 -29.69 40.78 4.11
N LEU A 940 -28.62 40.43 4.83
CA LEU A 940 -28.57 39.21 5.65
C LEU A 940 -29.32 39.35 6.97
N SER A 941 -30.37 38.55 7.16
CA SER A 941 -31.11 38.40 8.41
C SER A 941 -30.64 37.16 9.19
N THR A 942 -30.87 37.14 10.51
CA THR A 942 -30.53 35.99 11.37
C THR A 942 -31.35 34.73 11.11
N ASP A 943 -32.35 34.81 10.24
CA ASP A 943 -33.21 33.70 9.83
C ASP A 943 -32.92 33.24 8.39
N ASP A 944 -31.94 33.85 7.71
CA ASP A 944 -31.67 33.57 6.30
C ASP A 944 -30.74 32.36 6.13
N PRO A 945 -31.15 31.33 5.37
CA PRO A 945 -30.28 30.23 5.02
C PRO A 945 -29.30 30.67 3.93
N ILE A 946 -28.06 30.16 3.97
CA ILE A 946 -27.08 30.47 2.92
C ILE A 946 -26.86 29.26 2.02
N THR A 947 -26.75 29.47 0.72
CA THR A 947 -26.32 28.43 -0.22
C THR A 947 -25.26 28.99 -1.16
N LEU A 948 -24.14 28.27 -1.27
CA LEU A 948 -23.06 28.55 -2.20
C LEU A 948 -23.22 27.69 -3.45
N TYR A 949 -23.05 28.30 -4.62
CA TYR A 949 -23.09 27.64 -5.91
C TYR A 949 -21.81 27.92 -6.70
N GLU A 950 -21.43 27.00 -7.58
CA GLU A 950 -20.39 27.24 -8.58
C GLU A 950 -20.83 28.31 -9.60
N ALA A 951 -19.93 28.67 -10.52
CA ALA A 951 -20.15 29.71 -11.53
C ALA A 951 -21.40 29.50 -12.42
N ASP A 952 -21.94 28.28 -12.49
CA ASP A 952 -23.14 27.93 -13.26
C ASP A 952 -24.47 28.33 -12.57
N ALA A 953 -24.41 28.79 -11.31
CA ALA A 953 -25.54 29.17 -10.47
C ALA A 953 -26.53 28.02 -10.14
N THR A 954 -26.17 26.77 -10.42
CA THR A 954 -27.05 25.61 -10.21
C THR A 954 -26.38 24.47 -9.46
N THR A 955 -25.06 24.34 -9.54
CA THR A 955 -24.31 23.31 -8.82
C THR A 955 -24.04 23.79 -7.40
N VAL A 956 -24.63 23.13 -6.41
CA VAL A 956 -24.49 23.48 -4.98
C VAL A 956 -23.14 23.01 -4.47
N VAL A 957 -22.42 23.90 -3.80
CA VAL A 957 -21.12 23.64 -3.20
C VAL A 957 -21.25 23.35 -1.70
N ASP A 958 -21.92 24.23 -0.95
CA ASP A 958 -22.19 24.06 0.48
C ASP A 958 -23.39 24.92 0.92
N SER A 959 -23.93 24.65 2.10
CA SER A 959 -25.07 25.37 2.68
C SER A 959 -24.93 25.64 4.18
N PHE A 960 -25.67 26.66 4.63
CA PHE A 960 -25.97 26.94 6.03
C PHE A 960 -27.49 26.93 6.20
N SER A 961 -28.03 25.77 6.56
CA SER A 961 -29.49 25.53 6.57
C SER A 961 -30.16 25.80 7.92
N PHE A 962 -29.38 26.14 8.95
CA PHE A 962 -29.86 26.30 10.32
C PHE A 962 -29.58 27.69 10.90
N PRO A 963 -30.03 28.77 10.24
CA PRO A 963 -29.86 30.12 10.73
C PRO A 963 -30.59 30.31 12.06
N TYR A 964 -29.94 31.01 12.97
CA TYR A 964 -30.53 31.47 14.21
C TYR A 964 -29.84 32.74 14.67
N ASN A 965 -30.48 33.49 15.56
CA ASN A 965 -29.91 34.74 16.08
C ASN A 965 -28.87 34.47 17.19
N PRO A 966 -27.57 34.70 16.96
CA PRO A 966 -26.52 34.52 17.98
C PRO A 966 -26.45 35.68 18.99
N GLY A 967 -27.21 36.76 18.77
CA GLY A 967 -27.13 38.02 19.48
C GLY A 967 -26.29 39.07 18.74
N ASN A 968 -26.51 40.35 19.03
CA ASN A 968 -25.87 41.43 18.30
C ASN A 968 -24.35 41.44 18.47
N GLY A 969 -23.63 41.50 17.34
CA GLY A 969 -22.16 41.49 17.27
C GLY A 969 -21.53 40.10 17.34
N TYR A 970 -22.33 39.03 17.27
CA TYR A 970 -21.86 37.64 17.24
C TYR A 970 -22.18 36.99 15.90
N SER A 971 -21.27 36.15 15.39
CA SER A 971 -21.49 35.29 14.23
C SER A 971 -22.01 33.90 14.65
N VAL A 972 -22.50 33.16 13.66
CA VAL A 972 -22.69 31.71 13.74
C VAL A 972 -21.53 31.06 12.96
N GLU A 973 -20.81 30.15 13.59
CA GLU A 973 -19.61 29.51 13.03
C GLU A 973 -19.74 27.99 13.06
N LYS A 974 -19.09 27.30 12.11
CA LYS A 974 -18.99 25.83 12.14
C LYS A 974 -18.11 25.37 13.31
N VAL A 975 -18.50 24.28 13.97
CA VAL A 975 -17.70 23.62 15.03
C VAL A 975 -16.54 22.84 14.40
N THR A 976 -16.81 22.16 13.29
CA THR A 976 -15.82 21.40 12.51
C THR A 976 -15.96 21.78 11.05
N LEU A 977 -14.88 22.30 10.44
CA LEU A 977 -14.91 22.90 9.10
C LEU A 977 -15.27 21.90 7.99
N THR A 978 -15.00 20.62 8.19
CA THR A 978 -15.23 19.57 7.19
C THR A 978 -16.46 18.70 7.46
N SER A 979 -17.16 18.96 8.55
CA SER A 979 -18.42 18.29 8.86
C SER A 979 -19.57 18.92 8.08
N GLY A 980 -20.54 18.09 7.67
CA GLY A 980 -21.69 18.54 6.89
C GLY A 980 -22.55 19.60 7.59
N ASP A 981 -23.45 20.20 6.81
CA ASP A 981 -24.43 21.18 7.26
C ASP A 981 -25.49 20.52 8.16
N THR A 982 -25.22 20.47 9.47
CA THR A 982 -26.11 19.94 10.51
C THR A 982 -26.25 20.97 11.62
N GLN A 983 -27.42 21.04 12.27
CA GLN A 983 -27.66 22.01 13.34
C GLN A 983 -26.63 21.93 14.48
N ALA A 984 -26.12 20.74 14.78
CA ALA A 984 -25.11 20.53 15.83
C ALA A 984 -23.73 21.07 15.45
N ASN A 985 -23.45 21.21 14.15
CA ASN A 985 -22.19 21.74 13.65
C ASN A 985 -22.19 23.27 13.56
N TRP A 986 -23.30 23.95 13.80
CA TRP A 986 -23.38 25.43 13.77
C TRP A 986 -23.65 25.99 15.16
N VAL A 987 -22.74 26.83 15.65
CA VAL A 987 -22.82 27.38 17.02
C VAL A 987 -22.44 28.86 17.05
N THR A 988 -22.80 29.51 18.16
CA THR A 988 -22.55 30.94 18.31
C THR A 988 -21.08 31.12 18.60
N SER A 989 -20.43 32.01 17.84
CA SER A 989 -19.00 32.18 18.00
C SER A 989 -18.65 32.57 19.42
N THR A 990 -17.65 31.86 19.96
CA THR A 990 -17.17 32.08 21.34
C THR A 990 -15.94 32.98 21.38
N CYS A 991 -15.51 33.48 20.22
CA CYS A 991 -14.35 34.34 20.10
C CYS A 991 -14.43 35.52 21.05
N LYS A 992 -13.32 35.80 21.72
CA LYS A 992 -13.11 37.02 22.49
C LYS A 992 -11.68 37.44 22.27
N ALA A 993 -11.44 38.68 21.87
CA ALA A 993 -10.07 39.17 21.93
C ALA A 993 -9.93 40.61 22.40
N SER A 994 -9.00 40.72 23.34
CA SER A 994 -8.31 41.88 23.84
C SER A 994 -7.79 42.82 22.75
N ALA A 995 -8.58 43.78 22.25
CA ALA A 995 -8.14 45.12 21.80
C ALA A 995 -9.24 46.02 21.16
N GLY A 996 -10.42 46.17 21.76
CA GLY A 996 -11.24 47.38 21.53
C GLY A 996 -11.97 47.54 20.19
N ASP A 997 -12.25 46.46 19.47
CA ASP A 997 -13.22 46.47 18.36
C ASP A 997 -14.67 46.49 18.86
N ARG A 998 -15.63 46.77 17.97
CA ARG A 998 -17.06 46.87 18.34
C ARG A 998 -17.76 45.50 18.37
N ASN A 999 -17.43 44.55 17.51
CA ASN A 999 -18.11 43.24 17.38
C ASN A 999 -17.27 42.10 18.00
N ASP A 1000 -17.38 41.91 19.31
CA ASP A 1000 -16.54 41.04 20.15
C ASP A 1000 -16.84 39.52 20.06
N GLY A 1001 -17.47 39.03 18.99
CA GLY A 1001 -17.99 37.66 18.91
C GLY A 1001 -17.90 37.01 17.54
N ALA A 1002 -16.80 37.19 16.81
CA ALA A 1002 -16.60 36.65 15.47
C ALA A 1002 -15.11 36.43 15.12
N SER A 1003 -14.79 35.63 14.08
CA SER A 1003 -13.43 35.24 13.66
C SER A 1003 -13.12 35.43 12.16
N PRO A 1004 -13.41 36.58 11.54
CA PRO A 1004 -13.22 36.73 10.10
C PRO A 1004 -11.74 36.57 9.69
N GLY A 1005 -11.51 35.63 8.78
CA GLY A 1005 -10.23 35.18 8.25
C GLY A 1005 -9.47 34.19 9.12
N GLY A 1006 -10.03 33.77 10.26
CA GLY A 1006 -9.36 32.98 11.28
C GLY A 1006 -10.10 31.71 11.65
N ARG A 1007 -9.54 30.96 12.60
CA ARG A 1007 -10.22 29.78 13.12
C ARG A 1007 -11.51 30.14 13.85
N ASN A 1008 -12.54 29.34 13.59
CA ASN A 1008 -13.76 29.30 14.38
C ASN A 1008 -13.41 28.98 15.84
N CYS A 1009 -13.86 29.82 16.78
CA CYS A 1009 -13.45 29.71 18.18
C CYS A 1009 -14.19 28.61 18.96
N ALA A 1010 -15.29 28.11 18.42
CA ALA A 1010 -16.09 27.04 19.00
C ALA A 1010 -15.61 25.64 18.60
N ASP A 1011 -14.56 25.52 17.79
CA ASP A 1011 -13.86 24.26 17.55
C ASP A 1011 -13.18 23.75 18.86
N PRO A 1012 -13.60 22.61 19.44
CA PRO A 1012 -13.01 22.05 20.64
C PRO A 1012 -11.59 21.48 20.45
N TYR A 1013 -11.13 21.32 19.22
CA TYR A 1013 -9.79 20.82 18.86
C TYR A 1013 -8.76 21.92 18.57
N GLY A 1014 -9.18 23.19 18.54
CA GLY A 1014 -8.36 24.37 18.23
C GLY A 1014 -7.17 24.65 19.15
N GLY A 1015 -6.94 23.83 20.19
CA GLY A 1015 -5.79 23.89 21.10
C GLY A 1015 -4.75 22.76 20.97
N LEU A 1016 -4.97 21.76 20.10
CA LEU A 1016 -4.08 20.59 19.97
C LEU A 1016 -3.23 20.70 18.70
N SER A 1017 -1.91 20.59 18.85
CA SER A 1017 -0.97 20.57 17.73
C SER A 1017 -1.08 19.24 16.96
N GLY A 1018 -1.57 19.28 15.74
CA GLY A 1018 -1.38 18.23 14.74
C GLY A 1018 -0.32 18.65 13.72
N THR A 1019 0.27 17.70 13.01
CA THR A 1019 1.13 17.98 11.84
C THR A 1019 0.66 17.14 10.65
N ASN A 1020 0.75 17.67 9.44
CA ASN A 1020 0.41 16.92 8.22
C ASN A 1020 1.48 15.84 7.92
N ALA A 1021 1.31 15.10 6.84
CA ALA A 1021 2.27 14.05 6.41
C ALA A 1021 3.69 14.56 6.11
N LEU A 1022 3.93 15.88 6.10
CA LEU A 1022 5.22 16.53 5.89
C LEU A 1022 5.86 17.05 7.19
N GLY A 1023 5.26 16.80 8.36
CA GLY A 1023 5.78 17.25 9.67
C GLY A 1023 5.59 18.73 9.97
N GLN A 1024 4.80 19.46 9.17
CA GLN A 1024 4.45 20.86 9.42
C GLN A 1024 3.22 20.95 10.31
N GLN A 1025 3.16 21.90 11.25
CA GLN A 1025 1.98 22.08 12.11
C GLN A 1025 0.73 22.34 11.27
N CYS A 1026 -0.28 21.46 11.41
CA CYS A 1026 -1.62 21.69 10.91
C CYS A 1026 -2.15 22.97 11.56
N PRO A 1027 -2.45 24.01 10.80
CA PRO A 1027 -2.83 25.30 11.36
C PRO A 1027 -4.13 25.23 12.17
N PHE A 1028 -4.90 24.13 12.08
CA PHE A 1028 -6.28 24.05 12.55
C PHE A 1028 -6.62 22.87 13.49
N GLY A 1029 -5.64 22.03 13.87
CA GLY A 1029 -5.87 20.86 14.73
C GLY A 1029 -6.07 19.57 13.94
N ALA A 1030 -5.86 18.42 14.59
CA ALA A 1030 -5.79 17.11 13.92
C ALA A 1030 -7.14 16.58 13.39
N ALA A 1031 -8.26 17.17 13.80
CA ALA A 1031 -9.61 16.70 13.47
C ALA A 1031 -10.22 17.35 12.21
N ASP A 1032 -9.69 18.49 11.76
CA ASP A 1032 -10.36 19.40 10.81
C ASP A 1032 -9.71 19.46 9.42
N CYS A 1033 -8.82 18.50 9.10
CA CYS A 1033 -8.10 18.43 7.82
C CYS A 1033 -8.65 17.32 6.93
N ILE A 1034 -9.88 17.44 6.43
CA ILE A 1034 -10.43 16.56 5.38
C ILE A 1034 -10.27 17.20 4.00
N SER A 1035 -9.02 17.20 3.53
CA SER A 1035 -8.67 16.84 2.16
C SER A 1035 -7.38 16.06 2.15
N GLY A 1036 -7.48 14.74 2.07
CA GLY A 1036 -6.35 13.85 1.75
C GLY A 1036 -5.17 13.84 2.73
N LEU A 1037 -5.18 14.63 3.81
CA LEU A 1037 -4.08 14.72 4.78
C LEU A 1037 -4.63 15.01 6.19
N CYS A 1038 -5.38 14.07 6.76
CA CYS A 1038 -5.28 13.57 8.15
C CYS A 1038 -6.52 12.73 8.54
N ALA A 1039 -6.37 11.41 8.46
CA ALA A 1039 -6.85 10.35 9.38
C ALA A 1039 -7.41 9.13 8.62
N ILE A 1040 -6.56 8.09 8.58
CA ILE A 1040 -6.86 6.66 8.44
C ILE A 1040 -7.56 6.25 7.14
N GLU A 1041 -6.73 5.78 6.20
CA GLU A 1041 -7.15 4.95 5.06
C GLU A 1041 -7.92 3.71 5.52
N LEU A 1042 -9.04 3.44 4.84
CA LEU A 1042 -9.45 2.09 4.51
C LEU A 1042 -9.53 2.01 2.99
N THR A 1043 -8.38 1.83 2.34
CA THR A 1043 -8.17 0.94 1.18
C THR A 1043 -6.77 1.16 0.62
N THR A 1044 -5.75 0.54 1.24
CA THR A 1044 -4.86 -0.40 0.56
C THR A 1044 -4.04 -1.19 1.59
N ASN A 1045 -4.02 -2.51 1.42
CA ASN A 1045 -3.09 -3.52 1.92
C ASN A 1045 -2.33 -3.26 3.24
N SER A 1046 -2.84 -3.87 4.32
CA SER A 1046 -2.12 -4.11 5.56
C SER A 1046 -0.89 -5.01 5.36
N THR A 1047 0.31 -4.51 5.68
CA THR A 1047 1.36 -5.33 6.31
C THR A 1047 1.72 -4.71 7.66
N PHE A 1048 1.58 -5.50 8.72
CA PHE A 1048 1.89 -5.14 10.09
C PHE A 1048 3.41 -5.04 10.31
N CYS A 1049 3.88 -4.01 11.01
CA CYS A 1049 5.13 -4.10 11.78
C CYS A 1049 4.78 -4.14 13.27
N THR A 1050 5.03 -5.29 13.89
CA THR A 1050 5.07 -5.48 15.35
C THR A 1050 6.52 -5.49 15.81
N ALA A 1051 7.02 -4.42 16.44
CA ALA A 1051 8.25 -4.49 17.26
C ALA A 1051 8.30 -3.39 18.33
N ASP A 1052 8.66 -3.79 19.56
CA ASP A 1052 8.75 -3.03 20.82
C ASP A 1052 10.02 -2.14 20.87
N CYS A 1053 9.89 -0.88 21.30
CA CYS A 1053 10.90 0.19 21.21
C CYS A 1053 11.82 0.36 22.45
N SER A 1054 12.12 -0.69 23.19
CA SER A 1054 12.84 -0.52 24.46
C SER A 1054 14.39 -0.46 24.41
N GLN A 1055 15.10 -0.63 23.27
CA GLN A 1055 16.59 -0.81 23.30
C GLN A 1055 17.47 -0.30 22.10
N VAL A 1056 17.10 0.69 21.27
CA VAL A 1056 18.08 1.30 20.31
C VAL A 1056 17.99 2.84 20.27
N ALA A 1057 19.14 3.51 20.40
CA ALA A 1057 19.29 4.96 20.40
C ALA A 1057 19.06 5.56 19.00
N CYS A 1058 18.26 6.63 18.90
CA CYS A 1058 18.05 7.37 17.66
C CYS A 1058 19.37 7.95 17.13
N THR A 1059 19.59 7.87 15.81
CA THR A 1059 20.65 8.62 15.11
C THR A 1059 20.43 10.13 15.25
N THR A 1060 21.51 10.89 15.16
CA THR A 1060 21.54 12.33 15.36
C THR A 1060 20.58 13.02 14.37
N GLY A 1061 19.45 13.55 14.86
CA GLY A 1061 18.44 14.25 14.05
C GLY A 1061 16.98 13.82 14.28
N PHE A 1062 16.73 12.70 14.97
CA PHE A 1062 15.38 12.18 15.22
C PHE A 1062 15.02 12.14 16.72
N THR A 1063 13.76 12.45 17.08
CA THR A 1063 13.22 12.32 18.44
C THR A 1063 11.92 11.51 18.43
N CYS A 1064 11.82 10.46 19.27
CA CYS A 1064 10.59 9.70 19.50
C CYS A 1064 9.78 10.31 20.67
N THR A 1065 8.44 10.34 20.58
CA THR A 1065 7.57 10.78 21.69
C THR A 1065 6.40 9.80 21.90
N ASP A 1066 6.11 9.45 23.15
CA ASP A 1066 5.06 8.51 23.57
C ASP A 1066 3.65 9.11 23.48
N ILE A 1067 2.69 8.37 22.89
CA ILE A 1067 1.25 8.66 22.94
C ILE A 1067 0.52 7.50 23.62
N THR A 1068 -0.30 7.77 24.64
CA THR A 1068 -1.10 6.77 25.35
C THR A 1068 -2.57 6.84 24.94
N ASP A 1069 -3.11 5.75 24.37
CA ASP A 1069 -4.55 5.47 24.23
C ASP A 1069 -4.87 4.09 24.87
N VAL A 1070 -6.05 3.93 25.43
CA VAL A 1070 -6.45 2.88 26.38
C VAL A 1070 -6.92 1.56 25.76
N ASN A 1071 -6.93 1.41 24.43
CA ASN A 1071 -7.51 0.24 23.76
C ASN A 1071 -6.59 -0.56 22.81
N TYR A 1072 -5.30 -0.23 22.66
CA TYR A 1072 -4.34 -1.01 21.83
C TYR A 1072 -2.92 -1.06 22.42
N PRO A 1073 -2.12 -2.12 22.19
CA PRO A 1073 -0.72 -2.19 22.65
C PRO A 1073 0.19 -1.21 21.88
N GLN A 1074 1.24 -0.75 22.54
CA GLN A 1074 2.10 0.41 22.21
C GLN A 1074 2.71 0.40 20.79
N VAL A 1075 2.66 1.54 20.09
CA VAL A 1075 3.25 1.73 18.75
C VAL A 1075 4.14 2.99 18.75
N CYS A 1076 5.37 2.87 18.24
CA CYS A 1076 6.22 4.00 17.84
C CYS A 1076 6.34 4.00 16.31
N VAL A 1077 6.31 5.18 15.68
CA VAL A 1077 6.35 5.35 14.22
C VAL A 1077 7.57 6.18 13.81
N PRO A 1078 8.34 5.80 12.77
CA PRO A 1078 9.40 6.63 12.19
C PRO A 1078 8.82 7.84 11.44
N VAL A 1079 9.55 8.96 11.41
CA VAL A 1079 9.13 10.21 10.74
C VAL A 1079 9.99 10.46 9.49
N GLY A 1080 9.38 10.61 8.30
CA GLY A 1080 9.97 11.32 7.15
C GLY A 1080 9.81 10.72 5.75
N GLY A 1081 8.98 11.38 4.91
CA GLY A 1081 9.27 11.77 3.51
C GLY A 1081 9.24 10.71 2.39
N GLY A 1082 8.29 10.86 1.46
CA GLY A 1082 8.43 10.31 0.10
C GLY A 1082 9.67 10.90 -0.61
N ALA A 1083 10.15 10.23 -1.67
CA ALA A 1083 11.35 10.63 -2.39
C ALA A 1083 11.18 12.02 -3.05
N VAL A 1084 12.20 12.88 -2.89
CA VAL A 1084 12.26 14.21 -3.53
C VAL A 1084 12.23 14.05 -5.07
N PRO A 1085 11.35 14.74 -5.81
CA PRO A 1085 11.29 14.64 -7.26
C PRO A 1085 12.58 15.19 -7.90
N THR A 1086 13.07 14.53 -8.96
CA THR A 1086 14.31 14.92 -9.65
C THR A 1086 14.04 16.10 -10.59
N VAL A 1087 14.22 17.32 -10.09
CA VAL A 1087 13.90 18.59 -10.79
C VAL A 1087 15.03 19.60 -10.60
N THR A 1088 15.34 20.38 -11.64
CA THR A 1088 16.39 21.43 -11.64
C THR A 1088 15.84 22.75 -12.21
N ILE A 1089 16.42 23.88 -11.80
CA ILE A 1089 16.25 25.19 -12.42
C ILE A 1089 16.97 25.18 -13.77
N ASN A 1090 16.24 25.40 -14.86
CA ASN A 1090 16.75 25.22 -16.22
C ASN A 1090 17.02 26.54 -16.96
N GLU A 1091 16.13 27.52 -16.83
CA GLU A 1091 16.31 28.84 -17.46
C GLU A 1091 15.70 29.95 -16.59
N VAL A 1092 16.37 31.09 -16.50
CA VAL A 1092 15.90 32.25 -15.72
C VAL A 1092 16.06 33.53 -16.52
N LEU A 1093 14.96 34.24 -16.74
CA LEU A 1093 14.94 35.61 -17.24
C LEU A 1093 14.45 36.52 -16.11
N PHE A 1094 15.35 37.29 -15.51
CA PHE A 1094 15.06 38.15 -14.35
C PHE A 1094 15.11 39.66 -14.65
N ASP A 1095 15.81 40.07 -15.71
CA ASP A 1095 15.97 41.48 -16.12
C ASP A 1095 15.42 41.63 -17.53
N SER A 1096 14.18 42.08 -17.68
CA SER A 1096 13.55 42.24 -19.00
C SER A 1096 13.74 43.66 -19.55
N VAL A 1097 13.57 43.87 -20.86
CA VAL A 1097 13.72 45.22 -21.44
C VAL A 1097 12.60 46.14 -20.96
N GLY A 1098 12.91 47.04 -20.02
CA GLY A 1098 11.99 48.07 -19.54
C GLY A 1098 11.53 47.80 -18.12
N THR A 1099 10.25 47.50 -17.93
CA THR A 1099 9.70 47.01 -16.65
C THR A 1099 9.75 45.50 -16.64
N ASP A 1100 10.07 44.89 -15.49
CA ASP A 1100 10.19 43.44 -15.29
C ASP A 1100 8.84 42.70 -15.32
N THR A 1101 8.14 42.85 -16.44
CA THR A 1101 6.86 42.22 -16.74
C THR A 1101 7.01 41.02 -17.67
N GLU A 1102 8.13 40.92 -18.39
CA GLU A 1102 8.45 39.80 -19.30
C GLU A 1102 9.58 38.95 -18.71
N VAL A 1103 9.34 38.34 -17.55
CA VAL A 1103 10.31 37.54 -16.78
C VAL A 1103 9.74 36.15 -16.47
N PHE A 1104 10.60 35.14 -16.36
CA PHE A 1104 10.21 33.77 -16.04
C PHE A 1104 11.32 32.97 -15.36
N ILE A 1105 10.91 31.88 -14.70
CA ILE A 1105 11.76 30.81 -14.18
C ILE A 1105 11.25 29.50 -14.80
N GLU A 1106 12.13 28.74 -15.41
CA GLU A 1106 11.81 27.43 -15.96
C GLU A 1106 12.46 26.32 -15.13
N LEU A 1107 11.69 25.28 -14.85
CA LEU A 1107 12.17 24.05 -14.26
C LEU A 1107 12.19 22.93 -15.30
N LYS A 1108 13.14 22.01 -15.15
CA LYS A 1108 13.25 20.80 -15.95
C LYS A 1108 13.28 19.57 -15.05
N GLY A 1109 12.46 18.60 -15.40
CA GLY A 1109 12.37 17.33 -14.70
C GLY A 1109 11.63 16.29 -15.53
N THR A 1110 11.33 15.15 -14.92
CA THR A 1110 10.62 14.05 -15.58
C THR A 1110 9.19 14.49 -15.93
N PRO A 1111 8.68 14.17 -17.14
CA PRO A 1111 7.26 14.38 -17.46
C PRO A 1111 6.33 13.77 -16.40
N ASN A 1112 5.29 14.52 -16.04
CA ASN A 1112 4.34 14.24 -14.96
C ASN A 1112 4.93 14.25 -13.53
N ALA A 1113 6.17 14.74 -13.34
CA ALA A 1113 6.70 14.94 -12.00
C ALA A 1113 5.86 15.98 -11.26
N ILE A 1114 5.30 15.58 -10.12
CA ILE A 1114 4.52 16.45 -9.25
C ILE A 1114 5.48 17.37 -8.50
N LEU A 1115 5.20 18.68 -8.53
CA LEU A 1115 6.03 19.72 -7.92
C LEU A 1115 5.56 20.11 -6.51
N ASP A 1116 4.46 19.51 -6.05
CA ASP A 1116 3.88 19.78 -4.74
C ASP A 1116 4.90 19.49 -3.63
N GLY A 1117 5.11 20.48 -2.75
CA GLY A 1117 6.12 20.42 -1.68
C GLY A 1117 7.46 21.09 -2.02
N LEU A 1118 7.70 21.40 -3.29
CA LEU A 1118 8.81 22.27 -3.69
C LEU A 1118 8.45 23.75 -3.57
N SER A 1119 9.46 24.59 -3.33
CA SER A 1119 9.32 26.04 -3.35
C SER A 1119 10.51 26.71 -4.03
N LEU A 1120 10.25 27.76 -4.79
CA LEU A 1120 11.25 28.68 -5.30
C LEU A 1120 11.46 29.81 -4.29
N VAL A 1121 12.70 30.06 -3.92
CA VAL A 1121 13.08 31.06 -2.93
C VAL A 1121 14.11 32.02 -3.51
N GLY A 1122 13.71 33.27 -3.71
CA GLY A 1122 14.62 34.36 -4.06
C GLY A 1122 15.40 34.82 -2.83
N ILE A 1123 16.72 34.78 -2.87
CA ILE A 1123 17.65 35.19 -1.81
C ILE A 1123 18.32 36.50 -2.21
N ASN A 1124 18.21 37.49 -1.33
CA ASN A 1124 18.74 38.82 -1.57
C ASN A 1124 20.26 38.85 -1.35
N GLY A 1125 21.06 39.18 -2.36
CA GLY A 1125 22.51 39.17 -2.23
C GLY A 1125 23.05 40.27 -1.30
N SER A 1126 22.31 41.32 -0.97
CA SER A 1126 22.80 42.36 -0.05
C SER A 1126 22.89 41.90 1.41
N ASN A 1127 22.05 40.94 1.82
CA ASN A 1127 21.90 40.55 3.23
C ASN A 1127 21.62 39.05 3.46
N GLY A 1128 21.48 38.25 2.40
CA GLY A 1128 21.20 36.81 2.46
C GLY A 1128 19.78 36.44 2.84
N THR A 1129 18.85 37.40 2.96
CA THR A 1129 17.46 37.11 3.38
C THR A 1129 16.61 36.70 2.19
N ALA A 1130 15.71 35.73 2.38
CA ALA A 1130 14.67 35.43 1.40
C ALA A 1130 13.77 36.66 1.19
N TYR A 1131 13.56 37.06 -0.07
CA TYR A 1131 12.67 38.17 -0.46
C TYR A 1131 11.48 37.72 -1.30
N VAL A 1132 11.57 36.52 -1.89
CA VAL A 1132 10.48 35.84 -2.59
C VAL A 1132 10.45 34.39 -2.11
N THR A 1133 9.25 33.89 -1.79
CA THR A 1133 8.99 32.46 -1.62
C THR A 1133 7.72 32.12 -2.36
N LEU A 1134 7.88 31.31 -3.41
CA LEU A 1134 6.81 30.82 -4.26
C LEU A 1134 6.70 29.30 -4.06
N PRO A 1135 5.71 28.80 -3.32
CA PRO A 1135 5.41 27.38 -3.34
C PRO A 1135 5.00 26.96 -4.74
N LEU A 1136 5.53 25.85 -5.23
CA LEU A 1136 5.16 25.28 -6.51
C LEU A 1136 3.95 24.37 -6.34
N THR A 1137 3.06 24.40 -7.32
CA THR A 1137 1.91 23.50 -7.42
C THR A 1137 1.76 23.04 -8.86
N GLY A 1138 1.25 21.81 -9.03
CA GLY A 1138 1.04 21.22 -10.34
C GLY A 1138 2.13 20.23 -10.72
N GLN A 1139 2.17 19.87 -12.01
CA GLN A 1139 3.03 18.81 -12.52
C GLN A 1139 3.76 19.28 -13.77
N ILE A 1140 4.99 18.80 -13.95
CA ILE A 1140 5.76 19.01 -15.19
C ILE A 1140 4.98 18.36 -16.35
N ALA A 1141 4.73 19.12 -17.42
CA ALA A 1141 3.97 18.63 -18.55
C ALA A 1141 4.74 17.57 -19.37
N ALA A 1142 4.08 16.99 -20.38
CA ALA A 1142 4.66 15.94 -21.22
C ALA A 1142 5.93 16.36 -21.98
N ASP A 1143 6.16 17.67 -22.13
CA ASP A 1143 7.35 18.26 -22.74
C ASP A 1143 8.58 18.30 -21.82
N GLY A 1144 8.39 18.03 -20.53
CA GLY A 1144 9.46 17.99 -19.53
C GLY A 1144 9.90 19.37 -19.02
N TYR A 1145 9.11 20.41 -19.24
CA TYR A 1145 9.35 21.77 -18.74
C TYR A 1145 8.20 22.22 -17.84
N PHE A 1146 8.51 23.11 -16.91
CA PHE A 1146 7.51 23.83 -16.12
C PHE A 1146 7.91 25.29 -16.03
N VAL A 1147 7.18 26.16 -16.72
CA VAL A 1147 7.50 27.58 -16.85
C VAL A 1147 6.63 28.39 -15.89
N ILE A 1148 7.27 29.06 -14.94
CA ILE A 1148 6.64 30.04 -14.07
C ILE A 1148 6.93 31.44 -14.62
N ALA A 1149 5.90 32.17 -15.06
CA ALA A 1149 6.04 33.51 -15.60
C ALA A 1149 5.32 34.57 -14.75
N ALA A 1150 5.76 35.83 -14.87
CA ALA A 1150 5.05 36.94 -14.24
C ALA A 1150 3.63 37.10 -14.81
N VAL A 1151 2.67 37.49 -13.98
CA VAL A 1151 1.26 37.76 -14.38
C VAL A 1151 1.16 38.79 -15.53
N GLY A 1152 2.18 39.65 -15.69
CA GLY A 1152 2.26 40.64 -16.77
C GLY A 1152 2.90 40.17 -18.08
N ALA A 1153 3.34 38.92 -18.18
CA ALA A 1153 4.05 38.40 -19.35
C ALA A 1153 3.13 38.32 -20.58
N THR A 1154 3.71 38.45 -21.78
CA THR A 1154 2.97 38.38 -23.05
C THR A 1154 3.71 37.57 -24.10
N GLY A 1155 3.05 37.31 -25.24
CA GLY A 1155 3.69 36.63 -26.37
C GLY A 1155 4.11 35.19 -26.05
N ALA A 1156 5.38 34.85 -26.34
CA ALA A 1156 5.89 33.49 -26.23
C ALA A 1156 6.06 33.02 -24.78
N ILE A 1157 6.38 33.93 -23.84
CA ILE A 1157 6.56 33.60 -22.42
C ILE A 1157 5.21 33.23 -21.80
N ALA A 1158 4.17 34.05 -22.01
CA ALA A 1158 2.83 33.76 -21.50
C ALA A 1158 2.19 32.51 -22.14
N ALA A 1159 2.53 32.21 -23.40
CA ALA A 1159 2.04 31.01 -24.09
C ALA A 1159 2.70 29.72 -23.60
N ALA A 1160 3.91 29.82 -23.05
CA ALA A 1160 4.65 28.70 -22.48
C ALA A 1160 4.43 28.54 -20.97
N ALA A 1161 3.82 29.53 -20.30
CA ALA A 1161 3.65 29.53 -18.84
C ALA A 1161 2.65 28.46 -18.37
N ASP A 1162 3.14 27.57 -17.51
CA ASP A 1162 2.32 26.61 -16.76
C ASP A 1162 1.75 27.24 -15.47
N LEU A 1163 2.47 28.22 -14.92
CA LEU A 1163 2.06 29.00 -13.75
C LEU A 1163 2.30 30.49 -13.98
N LEU A 1164 1.27 31.30 -13.74
CA LEU A 1164 1.37 32.76 -13.69
C LEU A 1164 1.31 33.22 -12.23
N ASP A 1165 2.36 33.86 -11.75
CA ASP A 1165 2.44 34.32 -10.35
C ASP A 1165 3.10 35.70 -10.24
N ASP A 1166 2.57 36.57 -9.38
CA ASP A 1166 3.03 37.95 -9.21
C ASP A 1166 4.34 38.04 -8.41
N LYS A 1167 4.74 36.95 -7.74
CA LYS A 1167 6.02 36.81 -7.04
C LYS A 1167 7.18 36.48 -7.97
N VAL A 1168 6.94 36.21 -9.26
CA VAL A 1168 7.98 36.14 -10.30
C VAL A 1168 8.42 37.56 -10.66
N ASN A 1169 8.93 38.29 -9.68
CA ASN A 1169 9.47 39.64 -9.79
C ASN A 1169 10.86 39.62 -9.14
N LEU A 1170 11.78 38.97 -9.83
CA LEU A 1170 13.15 38.77 -9.36
C LEU A 1170 13.92 40.09 -9.39
N GLN A 1171 14.84 40.26 -8.47
CA GLN A 1171 15.73 41.42 -8.45
C GLN A 1171 16.85 41.27 -9.48
N ASN A 1172 17.31 42.37 -10.09
CA ASN A 1172 18.26 42.33 -11.20
C ASN A 1172 19.72 42.05 -10.75
N GLY A 1173 19.93 41.70 -9.48
CA GLY A 1173 21.18 41.14 -8.97
C GLY A 1173 22.15 42.14 -8.30
N PRO A 1174 23.20 41.62 -7.62
CA PRO A 1174 23.50 40.19 -7.47
C PRO A 1174 22.55 39.51 -6.48
N ASP A 1175 21.89 38.42 -6.90
CA ASP A 1175 20.86 37.71 -6.13
C ASP A 1175 20.86 36.21 -6.48
N SER A 1176 20.15 35.39 -5.71
CA SER A 1176 20.06 33.95 -5.95
C SER A 1176 18.63 33.43 -5.94
N ILE A 1177 18.39 32.30 -6.59
CA ILE A 1177 17.13 31.56 -6.57
C ILE A 1177 17.46 30.15 -6.10
N GLN A 1178 16.68 29.63 -5.18
CA GLN A 1178 16.83 28.29 -4.63
C GLN A 1178 15.53 27.52 -4.83
N LEU A 1179 15.64 26.30 -5.35
CA LEU A 1179 14.59 25.30 -5.33
C LEU A 1179 14.73 24.47 -4.05
N ARG A 1180 13.69 24.41 -3.22
CA ARG A 1180 13.74 23.77 -1.89
C ARG A 1180 12.61 22.78 -1.67
N TRP A 1181 12.90 21.68 -1.00
CA TRP A 1181 11.94 20.72 -0.47
C TRP A 1181 11.92 20.85 1.06
N GLY A 1182 10.92 21.55 1.61
CA GLY A 1182 10.95 21.95 3.02
C GLY A 1182 12.17 22.81 3.35
N THR A 1183 13.07 22.31 4.21
CA THR A 1183 14.35 22.97 4.52
C THR A 1183 15.50 22.57 3.61
N ASP A 1184 15.35 21.49 2.85
CA ASP A 1184 16.42 20.91 2.06
C ASP A 1184 16.57 21.66 0.73
N LEU A 1185 17.82 21.90 0.33
CA LEU A 1185 18.15 22.51 -0.95
C LEU A 1185 18.15 21.44 -2.03
N VAL A 1186 17.38 21.67 -3.10
CA VAL A 1186 17.24 20.75 -4.24
C VAL A 1186 18.10 21.20 -5.41
N ASP A 1187 18.09 22.50 -5.72
CA ASP A 1187 18.94 23.15 -6.74
C ASP A 1187 19.02 24.66 -6.40
N ALA A 1188 20.03 25.37 -6.88
CA ALA A 1188 20.10 26.83 -6.79
C ALA A 1188 20.90 27.47 -7.91
N VAL A 1189 20.53 28.71 -8.26
CA VAL A 1189 21.32 29.58 -9.16
C VAL A 1189 21.53 30.95 -8.53
N GLY A 1190 22.80 31.36 -8.38
CA GLY A 1190 23.17 32.73 -8.00
C GLY A 1190 23.78 33.47 -9.19
N TYR A 1191 23.28 34.68 -9.47
CA TYR A 1191 23.68 35.48 -10.64
C TYR A 1191 24.19 36.88 -10.25
N GLY A 1192 25.27 37.32 -10.92
CA GLY A 1192 25.88 38.64 -10.69
C GLY A 1192 27.21 38.60 -9.92
N ASP A 1193 27.70 39.78 -9.51
CA ASP A 1193 28.99 39.93 -8.80
C ASP A 1193 28.83 39.80 -7.27
N PHE A 1194 29.24 38.64 -6.73
CA PHE A 1194 29.20 38.36 -5.29
C PHE A 1194 30.48 38.72 -4.52
N SER A 1195 31.39 39.52 -5.08
CA SER A 1195 32.64 39.92 -4.39
C SER A 1195 32.43 40.71 -3.09
N ALA A 1196 31.26 41.34 -2.93
CA ALA A 1196 30.83 42.05 -1.72
C ALA A 1196 29.36 41.75 -1.33
N ALA A 1197 28.79 40.64 -1.82
CA ALA A 1197 27.42 40.22 -1.60
C ALA A 1197 27.37 38.79 -0.99
N VAL A 1198 26.21 38.40 -0.46
CA VAL A 1198 25.95 37.08 0.12
C VAL A 1198 25.50 36.12 -0.97
N PHE A 1199 26.33 35.13 -1.27
CA PHE A 1199 26.04 34.12 -2.30
C PHE A 1199 25.14 33.00 -1.75
N GLY A 1200 24.02 32.74 -2.43
CA GLY A 1200 23.07 31.68 -2.10
C GLY A 1200 22.86 30.66 -3.23
N GLY A 1201 23.74 30.65 -4.24
CA GLY A 1201 23.76 29.66 -5.32
C GLY A 1201 24.70 28.49 -5.03
N GLU A 1202 25.01 27.72 -6.07
CA GLU A 1202 25.90 26.56 -6.01
C GLU A 1202 27.23 26.85 -6.72
N GLY A 1203 28.33 26.34 -6.15
CA GLY A 1203 29.68 26.55 -6.67
C GLY A 1203 30.06 28.02 -6.83
N THR A 1204 30.30 28.46 -8.06
CA THR A 1204 30.66 29.84 -8.39
C THR A 1204 29.52 30.57 -9.13
N PRO A 1205 29.32 31.88 -8.93
CA PRO A 1205 28.16 32.59 -9.48
C PRO A 1205 28.09 32.56 -11.00
N ALA A 1206 26.87 32.41 -11.53
CA ALA A 1206 26.58 32.56 -12.94
C ALA A 1206 26.86 34.01 -13.43
N PRO A 1207 27.16 34.20 -14.73
CA PRO A 1207 27.37 35.53 -15.31
C PRO A 1207 26.19 36.48 -15.10
N ALA A 1208 26.44 37.79 -15.11
CA ALA A 1208 25.36 38.78 -15.20
C ALA A 1208 24.85 38.89 -16.65
N THR A 1209 23.54 38.96 -16.84
CA THR A 1209 22.89 39.15 -18.15
C THR A 1209 22.64 40.63 -18.44
N ALA A 1210 22.47 40.99 -19.72
CA ALA A 1210 21.90 42.29 -20.09
C ALA A 1210 20.35 42.21 -20.13
N PRO A 1211 19.64 43.36 -20.07
CA PRO A 1211 18.17 43.36 -20.14
C PRO A 1211 17.65 42.63 -21.39
N GLY A 1212 16.77 41.66 -21.19
CA GLY A 1212 16.16 40.81 -22.22
C GLY A 1212 16.92 39.52 -22.54
N GLU A 1213 18.05 39.25 -21.87
CA GLU A 1213 18.80 37.99 -21.97
C GLU A 1213 18.55 37.11 -20.75
N SER A 1214 18.50 35.79 -20.93
CA SER A 1214 18.28 34.81 -19.87
C SER A 1214 19.58 34.07 -19.50
N LEU A 1215 19.59 33.47 -18.30
CA LEU A 1215 20.56 32.46 -17.91
C LEU A 1215 19.97 31.09 -18.19
N ALA A 1216 20.58 30.37 -19.13
CA ALA A 1216 20.14 29.08 -19.60
C ALA A 1216 21.17 28.01 -19.22
N ARG A 1217 20.71 26.89 -18.65
CA ARG A 1217 21.56 25.76 -18.26
C ARG A 1217 22.07 25.04 -19.52
N THR A 1218 23.39 24.87 -19.65
CA THR A 1218 24.07 24.28 -20.81
C THR A 1218 25.13 23.25 -20.39
N PRO A 1219 24.95 21.93 -20.65
CA PRO A 1219 23.83 21.32 -21.39
C PRO A 1219 22.47 21.41 -20.69
N ASN A 1220 21.39 21.47 -21.46
CA ASN A 1220 20.00 21.56 -20.98
C ASN A 1220 19.68 20.51 -19.89
N GLY A 1221 19.27 20.95 -18.69
CA GLY A 1221 18.98 20.09 -17.53
C GLY A 1221 20.17 19.47 -16.80
N ALA A 1222 21.41 19.77 -17.21
CA ALA A 1222 22.59 19.20 -16.58
C ALA A 1222 23.03 20.03 -15.36
N ASP A 1223 23.21 19.37 -14.22
CA ASP A 1223 23.61 20.02 -12.99
C ASP A 1223 24.89 19.41 -12.42
N THR A 1224 25.94 20.23 -12.31
CA THR A 1224 27.23 19.83 -11.74
C THR A 1224 27.43 20.38 -10.33
N GLY A 1225 26.46 21.17 -9.83
CA GLY A 1225 26.56 21.90 -8.57
C GLY A 1225 27.48 23.13 -8.65
N ASP A 1226 27.70 23.71 -9.84
CA ASP A 1226 28.47 24.94 -10.04
C ASP A 1226 27.82 25.86 -11.09
N ASN A 1227 27.21 26.95 -10.63
CA ASN A 1227 26.37 27.80 -11.49
C ASN A 1227 27.12 28.42 -12.67
N ASN A 1228 28.41 28.72 -12.55
CA ASN A 1228 29.21 29.26 -13.65
C ASN A 1228 29.61 28.18 -14.68
N ALA A 1229 29.66 26.92 -14.26
CA ALA A 1229 29.89 25.79 -15.18
C ALA A 1229 28.59 25.41 -15.90
N ASP A 1230 27.46 25.55 -15.21
CA ASP A 1230 26.16 25.05 -15.66
C ASP A 1230 25.34 26.08 -16.43
N PHE A 1231 25.47 27.39 -16.17
CA PHE A 1231 24.67 28.42 -16.83
C PHE A 1231 25.48 29.29 -17.81
N ALA A 1232 24.88 29.55 -18.99
CA ALA A 1232 25.38 30.48 -20.00
C ALA A 1232 24.34 31.56 -20.33
N ILE A 1233 24.81 32.71 -20.83
CA ILE A 1233 23.93 33.80 -21.28
C ILE A 1233 23.27 33.40 -22.61
N ALA A 1234 21.95 33.33 -22.64
CA ALA A 1234 21.14 33.15 -23.83
C ALA A 1234 20.60 34.50 -24.33
N ALA A 1235 21.06 34.93 -25.50
CA ALA A 1235 20.60 36.17 -26.14
C ALA A 1235 19.15 36.10 -26.66
N THR A 1236 18.54 34.91 -26.63
CA THR A 1236 17.13 34.68 -26.98
C THR A 1236 16.59 33.64 -26.01
N PRO A 1237 15.70 34.04 -25.08
CA PRO A 1237 15.13 33.11 -24.12
C PRO A 1237 14.29 32.00 -24.76
N THR A 1238 14.27 30.82 -24.14
CA THR A 1238 13.67 29.59 -24.68
C THR A 1238 12.61 28.97 -23.77
N PRO A 1239 11.61 29.73 -23.28
CA PRO A 1239 10.60 29.18 -22.36
C PRO A 1239 9.82 28.02 -22.99
N GLY A 1240 9.74 26.89 -22.28
CA GLY A 1240 9.09 25.65 -22.69
C GLY A 1240 9.89 24.85 -23.73
N ALA A 1241 11.19 25.13 -23.92
CA ALA A 1241 12.02 24.52 -24.95
C ALA A 1241 13.44 24.21 -24.45
N ALA A 1242 14.19 23.42 -25.22
CA ALA A 1242 15.56 23.08 -24.86
C ALA A 1242 16.53 24.27 -25.10
N ASN A 1243 17.37 24.53 -24.09
CA ASN A 1243 18.46 25.53 -24.10
C ASN A 1243 19.58 25.26 -25.11
#